data_AF-A0AAF6BPZ3-F1
#
_entry.id   AF-A0AAF6BPZ3-F1
#
_cell.length_a   1.000
_cell.length_b   1.000
_cell.length_c   1.000
_cell.angle_alpha   90.00
_cell.angle_beta   90.00
_cell.angle_gamma   90.00
#
_symmetry.space_group_name_H-M   'P 1'
#
loop_
_entity.id
_entity.type
_entity.pdbx_description
1 polymer ?
#
loop_
_entity_poly.entity_id
_entity_poly.type
_entity_poly.pdbx_seq_one_letter_code
_entity_poly.pdbx_strand_id
1 'polypeptide(L)'
;MVSHGAATAATRTAGLLVLVVIRSVVAGKYNTGAEPVTGKLNVHFVAHSHDDVGWLKTVDQYYEASVRDILTTVTTELEANSDRIYNQVETAFFARWWREQSEDKKARVKKLIADGQLDFINGGWCMHDEAATHYLDMIDQTTFGHLYLKRELGVIPKHGWQIDPFGHSAVQAYLLGAELGFESMYAARIDYQEKKVRHADKTLEMIWRASDTLGSTADIFYGVFPVHYSPPDTFDLEPRDQDYFPVQDDESIEGYNVDERVDELVQAATTQAALTRTEHIMWTMGNDFTYQNAVTWFENMDKLIHYANLDGRVNVFYSNPSKYLEAKMAANQSWPMKTGDFFPYADSALTFWTGYFTSRAALKGYVRKLSGFLQAAKQLEFCVGRSATHSTDLLQDAMATVQHHDGVSGTAKQHVTDDYIRRLFQGAVAAEAVVNSALGCLSSGADCKSNSRDATIKQCPFLNITYCAASEAPLHAQKLVVVAYNPLAWARTEYVRLVVTHTRLAVLDSSGKEIVSQIIPVTVVERKVRSFYVEAELGIKTSDRDLYWLVFEASVPPLGYTSYVVQPSEEGAAEISKPEILELEKSGLKPKAVKAGGENMNLLFSSESGRLLEMVHLKTKTSTFVRQSNMYYVADAGEDGQASGAYIFRPADDTPRPMTKSAEVPRTTFFRGAVVDEVHQIISPWFSQVFRQYKGQEHAEVEFTVGPVPVDGEGGKEVIARFDTSIKSERNVFTDSNGRDFIKRVRNHRDDWNLEVTQPVAGNYYPINLGLYITDGAKDFSLLVDRAVGGASIKDGSLEIMLHRSLVNDDGRGVGEALNERVCVGQTCEGLTVKGKYYISVMLKENASEWRRSFGQRVYSPLQLAFTEQLGNRSTFSALTGNFSLPANVALLTLQELEGGDVLLRLGHLYQAGEHAKHSKAASVDLKNMFKDRKIVTATELNLSGNQLKSVLKKNSWRVQDGISTSSMVARGSTFDANTMIVELGPMEIRTFQLAF
;
A
#
# COMPACT_ATOMS: atom_id res chain seq x y z
N MET A 1 -12.09 91.21 0.50
CA MET A 1 -11.39 92.47 0.17
C MET A 1 -9.98 92.12 -0.26
N VAL A 2 -9.67 92.47 -1.52
CA VAL A 2 -8.33 92.75 -2.12
C VAL A 2 -7.37 91.54 -2.20
N SER A 3 -7.05 90.88 -3.31
CA SER A 3 -6.94 91.09 -4.78
C SER A 3 -5.48 91.12 -5.29
N HIS A 4 -5.18 90.21 -6.23
CA HIS A 4 -4.21 90.29 -7.35
C HIS A 4 -2.70 90.26 -7.01
N GLY A 5 -1.80 89.63 -7.77
CA GLY A 5 -1.86 88.89 -9.02
C GLY A 5 -0.44 88.65 -9.60
N ALA A 6 -0.31 87.54 -10.34
CA ALA A 6 0.56 87.24 -11.51
C ALA A 6 2.12 87.26 -11.49
N ALA A 7 2.65 86.11 -11.96
CA ALA A 7 3.76 85.89 -12.94
C ALA A 7 5.20 86.29 -12.53
N THR A 8 6.31 85.58 -12.82
CA THR A 8 6.70 84.48 -13.75
C THR A 8 8.16 84.10 -13.41
N ALA A 9 8.56 82.83 -13.53
CA ALA A 9 9.78 82.38 -14.27
C ALA A 9 10.23 80.97 -13.86
N ALA A 10 10.42 80.15 -14.88
CA ALA A 10 10.81 78.74 -14.92
C ALA A 10 12.14 78.36 -14.26
N THR A 11 12.17 77.16 -13.66
CA THR A 11 13.27 76.20 -13.86
C THR A 11 12.80 74.77 -13.65
N ARG A 12 13.21 73.88 -14.57
CA ARG A 12 12.93 72.45 -14.61
C ARG A 12 13.67 71.70 -13.48
N THR A 13 12.97 70.78 -12.80
CA THR A 13 13.55 69.48 -12.38
C THR A 13 12.43 68.51 -12.02
N ALA A 14 12.40 67.38 -12.70
CA ALA A 14 11.53 66.24 -12.41
C ALA A 14 12.03 65.54 -11.14
N GLY A 15 11.15 65.42 -10.14
CA GLY A 15 11.38 64.64 -8.93
C GLY A 15 10.51 63.38 -8.95
N LEU A 16 11.14 62.25 -9.28
CA LEU A 16 10.59 60.91 -9.13
C LEU A 16 10.59 60.60 -7.62
N LEU A 17 9.43 60.57 -6.98
CA LEU A 17 9.31 60.19 -5.57
C LEU A 17 9.34 58.66 -5.46
N VAL A 18 10.53 58.11 -5.21
CA VAL A 18 10.72 56.69 -4.87
C VAL A 18 10.23 56.48 -3.44
N LEU A 19 9.18 55.67 -3.28
CA LEU A 19 8.79 55.08 -2.00
C LEU A 19 9.85 54.04 -1.62
N VAL A 20 10.80 54.43 -0.77
CA VAL A 20 11.70 53.49 -0.10
C VAL A 20 10.92 52.85 1.05
N VAL A 21 10.52 51.59 0.85
CA VAL A 21 10.09 50.72 1.93
C VAL A 21 11.33 50.37 2.75
N ILE A 22 11.43 50.91 3.96
CA ILE A 22 12.43 50.51 4.95
C ILE A 22 12.02 49.11 5.45
N ARG A 23 12.55 48.06 4.82
CA ARG A 23 12.72 46.76 5.50
C ARG A 23 13.90 46.91 6.45
N SER A 24 13.68 46.58 7.72
CA SER A 24 14.73 46.47 8.73
C SER A 24 15.75 45.41 8.28
N VAL A 25 16.90 45.89 7.81
CA VAL A 25 18.04 45.09 7.42
C VAL A 25 18.77 44.66 8.69
N VAL A 26 18.60 43.39 9.08
CA VAL A 26 19.71 42.67 9.74
C VAL A 26 20.53 42.11 8.57
N ALA A 27 21.43 42.92 8.01
CA ALA A 27 22.33 42.46 6.96
C ALA A 27 23.29 41.46 7.60
N GLY A 28 23.08 40.18 7.36
CA GLY A 28 24.10 39.16 7.55
C GLY A 28 25.30 39.44 6.64
N LYS A 29 26.43 38.78 6.92
CA LYS A 29 27.67 38.84 6.11
C LYS A 29 27.43 38.47 4.63
N TYR A 30 26.42 37.64 4.35
CA TYR A 30 26.06 37.14 3.02
C TYR A 30 24.67 37.61 2.59
N ASN A 31 24.49 37.86 1.29
CA ASN A 31 23.19 38.22 0.71
C ASN A 31 22.41 36.95 0.32
N THR A 32 21.52 36.50 1.20
CA THR A 32 20.76 35.25 1.06
C THR A 32 19.33 35.44 0.55
N GLY A 33 18.79 36.66 0.60
CA GLY A 33 17.41 36.99 0.25
C GLY A 33 17.16 37.22 -1.24
N ALA A 34 17.86 36.46 -2.09
CA ALA A 34 17.67 36.52 -3.53
C ALA A 34 16.32 35.91 -3.95
N GLU A 35 15.75 36.43 -5.03
CA GLU A 35 14.47 36.00 -5.61
C GLU A 35 14.66 35.70 -7.11
N PRO A 36 13.71 35.03 -7.78
CA PRO A 36 13.84 34.74 -9.20
C PRO A 36 14.08 35.98 -10.07
N VAL A 37 15.03 35.87 -11.01
CA VAL A 37 15.40 36.94 -11.94
C VAL A 37 15.01 36.55 -13.37
N THR A 38 14.16 37.36 -14.01
CA THR A 38 13.76 37.15 -15.41
C THR A 38 14.96 37.22 -16.36
N GLY A 39 15.05 36.27 -17.28
CA GLY A 39 16.11 36.22 -18.30
C GLY A 39 17.43 35.63 -17.81
N LYS A 40 17.50 35.12 -16.58
CA LYS A 40 18.60 34.31 -16.06
C LYS A 40 18.15 32.87 -15.81
N LEU A 41 19.10 31.94 -15.79
CA LEU A 41 18.90 30.62 -15.21
C LEU A 41 18.74 30.75 -13.68
N ASN A 42 17.59 30.31 -13.18
CA ASN A 42 17.20 30.35 -11.77
C ASN A 42 17.34 28.96 -11.14
N VAL A 43 18.21 28.84 -10.15
CA VAL A 43 18.52 27.60 -9.42
C VAL A 43 17.85 27.66 -8.05
N HIS A 44 16.82 26.84 -7.88
CA HIS A 44 16.05 26.70 -6.66
C HIS A 44 16.75 25.71 -5.73
N PHE A 45 17.37 26.19 -4.65
CA PHE A 45 17.93 25.32 -3.61
C PHE A 45 16.83 24.86 -2.67
N VAL A 46 16.48 23.58 -2.75
CA VAL A 46 15.43 22.95 -1.93
C VAL A 46 16.10 22.04 -0.91
N ALA A 47 16.30 22.57 0.30
CA ALA A 47 16.89 21.84 1.41
C ALA A 47 15.93 20.79 1.96
N HIS A 48 16.41 19.57 2.14
CA HIS A 48 15.65 18.43 2.65
C HIS A 48 16.59 17.40 3.32
N SER A 49 16.04 16.49 4.11
CA SER A 49 16.71 15.23 4.49
C SER A 49 15.77 14.09 4.14
N HIS A 50 16.33 13.01 3.60
CA HIS A 50 15.57 11.78 3.45
C HIS A 50 15.72 10.93 4.70
N ASP A 51 14.64 10.82 5.48
CA ASP A 51 14.66 10.14 6.77
C ASP A 51 13.81 8.87 6.72
N ASP A 52 14.45 7.73 6.44
CA ASP A 52 13.75 6.44 6.38
C ASP A 52 13.07 6.08 7.69
N VAL A 53 11.78 5.76 7.62
CA VAL A 53 10.98 5.31 8.76
C VAL A 53 11.25 3.82 9.04
N GLY A 54 12.54 3.44 9.05
CA GLY A 54 13.07 2.10 9.28
C GLY A 54 13.62 1.43 8.01
N TRP A 55 14.93 1.17 7.96
CA TRP A 55 15.60 0.54 6.81
C TRP A 55 16.83 -0.28 7.27
N LEU A 56 17.95 0.39 7.53
CA LEU A 56 19.14 -0.24 8.12
C LEU A 56 19.11 -0.22 9.64
N LYS A 57 18.38 0.72 10.23
CA LYS A 57 18.09 0.80 11.66
C LYS A 57 16.58 0.86 11.87
N THR A 58 16.12 0.57 13.07
CA THR A 58 14.70 0.74 13.42
C THR A 58 14.32 2.22 13.45
N VAL A 59 13.02 2.51 13.40
CA VAL A 59 12.49 3.89 13.52
C VAL A 59 13.08 4.59 14.74
N ASP A 60 13.05 3.94 15.90
CA ASP A 60 13.52 4.54 17.15
C ASP A 60 15.03 4.75 17.15
N GLN A 61 15.79 3.84 16.54
CA GLN A 61 17.24 3.97 16.45
C GLN A 61 17.66 5.12 15.50
N TYR A 62 16.99 5.30 14.37
CA TYR A 62 17.23 6.44 13.49
C TYR A 62 16.86 7.77 14.15
N TYR A 63 15.75 7.79 14.89
CA TYR A 63 15.37 8.98 15.65
C TYR A 63 16.47 9.42 16.62
N GLU A 64 16.96 8.49 17.45
CA GLU A 64 17.98 8.80 18.45
C GLU A 64 19.35 9.10 17.84
N ALA A 65 19.69 8.45 16.72
CA ALA A 65 21.02 8.55 16.12
C ALA A 65 21.20 9.71 15.14
N SER A 66 20.12 10.17 14.49
CA SER A 66 20.20 11.16 13.42
C SER A 66 19.04 12.16 13.46
N VAL A 67 17.79 11.69 13.39
CA VAL A 67 16.65 12.57 13.05
C VAL A 67 16.32 13.59 14.14
N ARG A 68 16.52 13.25 15.42
CA ARG A 68 16.38 14.22 16.51
C ARG A 68 17.33 15.41 16.33
N ASP A 69 18.58 15.14 15.95
CA ASP A 69 19.61 16.17 15.80
C ASP A 69 19.36 16.99 14.52
N ILE A 70 18.90 16.34 13.43
CA ILE A 70 18.45 17.01 12.21
C ILE A 70 17.37 18.07 12.53
N LEU A 71 16.25 17.66 13.12
CA LEU A 71 15.15 18.58 13.42
C LEU A 71 15.55 19.68 14.40
N THR A 72 16.41 19.37 15.36
CA THR A 72 16.88 20.32 16.37
C THR A 72 17.81 21.38 15.78
N THR A 73 18.79 20.98 14.96
CA THR A 73 19.74 21.90 14.35
C THR A 73 19.11 22.69 13.20
N VAL A 74 18.31 22.05 12.34
CA VAL A 74 17.56 22.75 11.27
C VAL A 74 16.71 23.86 11.84
N THR A 75 15.88 23.58 12.86
CA THR A 75 15.01 24.63 13.43
C THR A 75 15.81 25.75 14.09
N THR A 76 17.02 25.50 14.55
CA THR A 76 17.92 26.53 15.10
C THR A 76 18.51 27.39 13.98
N GLU A 77 18.97 26.77 12.89
CA GLU A 77 19.54 27.48 11.74
C GLU A 77 18.51 28.30 10.96
N LEU A 78 17.25 27.86 10.91
CA LEU A 78 16.15 28.65 10.37
C LEU A 78 15.83 29.86 11.26
N GLU A 79 15.89 29.72 12.60
CA GLU A 79 15.72 30.86 13.52
C GLU A 79 16.85 31.91 13.34
N ALA A 80 18.04 31.50 12.92
CA ALA A 80 19.20 32.37 12.76
C ALA A 80 19.20 33.24 11.49
N ASN A 81 18.53 32.80 10.41
CA ASN A 81 18.44 33.54 9.15
C ASN A 81 17.07 33.34 8.50
N SER A 82 16.29 34.42 8.37
CA SER A 82 14.92 34.42 7.83
C SER A 82 14.81 34.02 6.36
N ASP A 83 15.90 34.04 5.61
CA ASP A 83 15.91 33.67 4.19
C ASP A 83 16.02 32.16 3.97
N ARG A 84 16.49 31.40 4.97
CA ARG A 84 16.67 29.96 4.88
C ARG A 84 15.32 29.24 4.86
N ILE A 85 15.22 28.23 4.01
CA ILE A 85 14.02 27.38 3.86
C ILE A 85 14.44 25.91 3.98
N TYR A 86 13.65 25.11 4.69
CA TYR A 86 13.80 23.66 4.82
C TYR A 86 12.45 22.96 4.60
N ASN A 87 12.49 21.77 4.00
CA ASN A 87 11.30 20.99 3.67
C ASN A 87 11.31 19.67 4.46
N GLN A 88 10.39 19.52 5.40
CA GLN A 88 10.19 18.29 6.18
C GLN A 88 9.22 17.34 5.47
N VAL A 89 9.52 16.05 5.46
CA VAL A 89 8.76 15.04 4.72
C VAL A 89 8.00 14.07 5.64
N GLU A 90 8.71 13.26 6.44
CA GLU A 90 8.11 12.18 7.23
C GLU A 90 7.49 12.70 8.53
N THR A 91 6.17 12.65 8.63
CA THR A 91 5.44 13.11 9.82
C THR A 91 5.70 12.23 11.03
N ALA A 92 6.00 10.94 10.86
CA ALA A 92 6.30 10.03 11.98
C ALA A 92 7.42 10.55 12.89
N PHE A 93 8.53 10.98 12.27
CA PHE A 93 9.67 11.53 13.00
C PHE A 93 9.38 12.91 13.57
N PHE A 94 8.77 13.81 12.79
CA PHE A 94 8.41 15.13 13.29
C PHE A 94 7.46 15.02 14.49
N ALA A 95 6.45 14.14 14.41
CA ALA A 95 5.48 13.93 15.48
C ALA A 95 6.14 13.39 16.76
N ARG A 96 7.16 12.53 16.63
CA ARG A 96 7.97 12.09 17.77
C ARG A 96 8.76 13.23 18.39
N TRP A 97 9.52 13.96 17.57
CA TRP A 97 10.29 15.12 18.01
C TRP A 97 9.42 16.17 18.68
N TRP A 98 8.27 16.49 18.09
CA TRP A 98 7.33 17.50 18.57
C TRP A 98 6.86 17.26 20.00
N ARG A 99 6.66 15.99 20.39
CA ARG A 99 6.21 15.62 21.74
C ARG A 99 7.26 15.92 22.82
N GLU A 100 8.53 15.99 22.45
CA GLU A 100 9.65 16.24 23.37
C GLU A 100 9.94 17.75 23.54
N GLN A 101 9.35 18.60 22.72
CA GLN A 101 9.65 20.03 22.71
C GLN A 101 8.90 20.82 23.79
N SER A 102 9.56 21.85 24.34
CA SER A 102 8.92 22.83 25.22
C SER A 102 7.91 23.68 24.46
N GLU A 103 6.92 24.24 25.16
CA GLU A 103 5.94 25.14 24.54
C GLU A 103 6.60 26.37 23.87
N ASP A 104 7.71 26.87 24.41
CA ASP A 104 8.49 27.94 23.79
C ASP A 104 9.11 27.50 22.45
N LYS A 105 9.70 26.30 22.39
CA LYS A 105 10.26 25.77 21.13
C LYS A 105 9.15 25.50 20.13
N LYS A 106 8.02 24.93 20.57
CA LYS A 106 6.84 24.72 19.73
C LYS A 106 6.32 26.04 19.14
N ALA A 107 6.26 27.11 19.93
CA ALA A 107 5.85 28.44 19.46
C ALA A 107 6.80 28.99 18.39
N ARG A 108 8.12 28.83 18.57
CA ARG A 108 9.12 29.23 17.56
C ARG A 108 9.00 28.43 16.27
N VAL A 109 8.84 27.11 16.35
CA VAL A 109 8.62 26.26 15.16
C VAL A 109 7.33 26.65 14.42
N LYS A 110 6.23 26.91 15.14
CA LYS A 110 5.00 27.42 14.53
C LYS A 110 5.22 28.76 13.82
N LYS A 111 6.10 29.62 14.36
CA LYS A 111 6.51 30.85 13.68
C LYS A 111 7.30 30.57 12.40
N LEU A 112 8.28 29.66 12.41
CA LEU A 112 9.04 29.27 11.21
C LEU A 112 8.12 28.76 10.09
N ILE A 113 7.08 27.99 10.46
CA ILE A 113 6.06 27.51 9.51
C ILE A 113 5.24 28.68 8.97
N ALA A 114 4.76 29.58 9.85
CA ALA A 114 3.96 30.74 9.45
C ALA A 114 4.74 31.71 8.55
N ASP A 115 6.05 31.83 8.77
CA ASP A 115 6.95 32.66 7.96
C ASP A 115 7.39 31.97 6.66
N GLY A 116 7.06 30.68 6.46
CA GLY A 116 7.39 29.90 5.26
C GLY A 116 8.81 29.35 5.21
N GLN A 117 9.55 29.37 6.33
CA GLN A 117 10.90 28.83 6.44
C GLN A 117 10.93 27.32 6.67
N LEU A 118 9.94 26.77 7.36
CA LEU A 118 9.76 25.32 7.51
C LEU A 118 8.50 24.90 6.77
N ASP A 119 8.66 24.22 5.64
CA ASP A 119 7.56 23.70 4.83
C ASP A 119 7.38 22.19 5.04
N PHE A 120 6.15 21.70 4.93
CA PHE A 120 5.86 20.26 4.97
C PHE A 120 5.40 19.80 3.59
N ILE A 121 6.16 18.89 3.01
CA ILE A 121 5.89 18.27 1.72
C ILE A 121 5.65 16.78 1.92
N ASN A 122 4.85 16.15 1.05
CA ASN A 122 4.22 14.87 1.27
C ASN A 122 3.31 14.88 2.51
N GLY A 123 3.88 14.90 3.72
CA GLY A 123 3.17 15.02 5.00
C GLY A 123 2.39 13.78 5.41
N GLY A 124 2.53 12.67 4.68
CA GLY A 124 2.14 11.36 5.20
C GLY A 124 2.92 11.00 6.46
N TRP A 125 2.49 9.93 7.13
CA TRP A 125 3.24 9.36 8.24
C TRP A 125 4.63 8.93 7.80
N CYS A 126 4.72 8.32 6.62
CA CYS A 126 5.95 7.97 5.92
C CYS A 126 5.87 8.32 4.43
N MET A 127 7.01 8.27 3.75
CA MET A 127 7.07 8.10 2.29
C MET A 127 6.84 6.62 1.98
N HIS A 128 5.62 6.28 1.54
CA HIS A 128 5.20 4.89 1.37
C HIS A 128 5.71 4.25 0.06
N ASP A 129 5.85 2.93 0.06
CA ASP A 129 6.01 2.15 -1.17
C ASP A 129 4.79 2.36 -2.11
N GLU A 130 5.02 2.31 -3.42
CA GLU A 130 3.98 2.43 -4.44
C GLU A 130 3.66 1.10 -5.12
N ALA A 131 4.43 0.03 -4.86
CA ALA A 131 4.21 -1.29 -5.45
C ALA A 131 3.46 -2.25 -4.53
N ALA A 132 3.95 -2.52 -3.32
CA ALA A 132 3.40 -3.51 -2.39
C ALA A 132 2.37 -2.94 -1.39
N THR A 133 1.89 -1.73 -1.63
CA THR A 133 0.85 -1.07 -0.82
C THR A 133 -0.54 -1.22 -1.43
N HIS A 134 -1.54 -1.35 -0.56
CA HIS A 134 -2.94 -1.22 -0.96
C HIS A 134 -3.41 0.22 -0.80
N TYR A 135 -4.25 0.72 -1.71
CA TYR A 135 -4.68 2.12 -1.74
C TYR A 135 -5.32 2.61 -0.44
N LEU A 136 -5.97 1.74 0.33
CA LEU A 136 -6.54 2.09 1.62
C LEU A 136 -5.47 2.36 2.68
N ASP A 137 -4.37 1.61 2.67
CA ASP A 137 -3.27 1.84 3.60
C ASP A 137 -2.50 3.12 3.23
N MET A 138 -2.35 3.39 1.92
CA MET A 138 -1.81 4.66 1.42
C MET A 138 -2.66 5.85 1.90
N ILE A 139 -4.00 5.75 1.78
CA ILE A 139 -4.93 6.77 2.28
C ILE A 139 -4.82 6.92 3.80
N ASP A 140 -4.83 5.82 4.55
CA ASP A 140 -4.87 5.84 6.01
C ASP A 140 -3.58 6.42 6.61
N GLN A 141 -2.40 6.04 6.10
CA GLN A 141 -1.13 6.61 6.56
C GLN A 141 -1.02 8.11 6.21
N THR A 142 -1.47 8.52 5.02
CA THR A 142 -1.49 9.93 4.62
C THR A 142 -2.46 10.73 5.46
N THR A 143 -3.66 10.19 5.70
CA THR A 143 -4.68 10.79 6.58
C THR A 143 -4.15 10.98 7.98
N PHE A 144 -3.45 9.98 8.51
CA PHE A 144 -2.89 10.04 9.86
C PHE A 144 -1.86 11.17 9.99
N GLY A 145 -0.92 11.29 9.06
CA GLY A 145 0.04 12.41 9.01
C GLY A 145 -0.63 13.76 8.77
N HIS A 146 -1.50 13.89 7.78
CA HIS A 146 -2.17 15.15 7.44
C HIS A 146 -3.06 15.69 8.57
N LEU A 147 -3.81 14.80 9.25
CA LEU A 147 -4.65 15.22 10.39
C LEU A 147 -3.79 15.62 11.59
N TYR A 148 -2.66 14.96 11.82
CA TYR A 148 -1.69 15.36 12.83
C TYR A 148 -1.15 16.77 12.54
N LEU A 149 -0.63 17.01 11.34
CA LEU A 149 -0.10 18.32 10.93
C LEU A 149 -1.16 19.42 11.01
N LYS A 150 -2.39 19.14 10.55
CA LYS A 150 -3.49 20.10 10.64
C LYS A 150 -3.85 20.43 12.09
N ARG A 151 -3.96 19.42 12.97
CA ARG A 151 -4.33 19.60 14.37
C ARG A 151 -3.27 20.37 15.14
N GLU A 152 -2.01 19.96 15.03
CA GLU A 152 -0.91 20.51 15.83
C GLU A 152 -0.40 21.86 15.30
N LEU A 153 -0.35 22.01 13.97
CA LEU A 153 0.36 23.09 13.29
C LEU A 153 -0.52 23.93 12.36
N GLY A 154 -1.74 23.49 12.03
CA GLY A 154 -2.59 24.16 11.03
C GLY A 154 -2.10 23.98 9.59
N VAL A 155 -1.22 23.01 9.34
CA VAL A 155 -0.54 22.80 8.04
C VAL A 155 -1.34 21.87 7.14
N ILE A 156 -1.34 22.18 5.85
CA ILE A 156 -1.89 21.35 4.78
C ILE A 156 -0.82 21.24 3.68
N PRO A 157 -0.17 20.08 3.53
CA PRO A 157 0.80 19.85 2.46
C PRO A 157 0.19 19.99 1.07
N LYS A 158 0.95 20.57 0.14
CA LYS A 158 0.51 20.83 -1.26
C LYS A 158 1.28 20.07 -2.32
N HIS A 159 2.40 19.45 -1.95
CA HIS A 159 3.32 18.84 -2.91
C HIS A 159 3.65 17.42 -2.48
N GLY A 160 3.53 16.46 -3.40
CA GLY A 160 4.00 15.10 -3.19
C GLY A 160 5.53 15.03 -3.31
N TRP A 161 6.15 14.25 -2.42
CA TRP A 161 7.58 14.00 -2.42
C TRP A 161 7.79 12.49 -2.30
N GLN A 162 8.02 11.84 -3.44
CA GLN A 162 8.17 10.39 -3.58
C GLN A 162 9.53 10.11 -4.23
N ILE A 163 10.58 10.54 -3.55
CA ILE A 163 11.94 10.54 -4.11
C ILE A 163 12.56 9.14 -4.13
N ASP A 164 12.17 8.27 -3.21
CA ASP A 164 12.79 6.96 -3.01
C ASP A 164 11.96 5.69 -3.28
N PRO A 165 10.62 5.71 -3.48
CA PRO A 165 9.90 4.52 -3.94
C PRO A 165 10.45 3.97 -5.26
N PHE A 166 10.51 2.65 -5.37
CA PHE A 166 11.25 1.96 -6.45
C PHE A 166 10.37 1.76 -7.71
N GLY A 167 10.06 2.86 -8.37
CA GLY A 167 9.03 2.98 -9.41
C GLY A 167 7.74 3.56 -8.85
N HIS A 168 6.87 4.06 -9.73
CA HIS A 168 5.73 4.89 -9.32
C HIS A 168 4.41 4.43 -9.93
N SER A 169 3.35 4.41 -9.12
CA SER A 169 2.06 3.83 -9.49
C SER A 169 1.08 4.85 -10.08
N ALA A 170 0.15 4.36 -10.91
CA ALA A 170 -0.91 5.22 -11.42
C ALA A 170 -1.78 5.81 -10.30
N VAL A 171 -2.11 4.98 -9.29
CA VAL A 171 -2.87 5.38 -8.10
C VAL A 171 -2.15 6.49 -7.33
N GLN A 172 -0.82 6.48 -7.27
CA GLN A 172 -0.09 7.55 -6.60
C GLN A 172 -0.37 8.90 -7.22
N ALA A 173 -0.33 9.00 -8.55
CA ALA A 173 -0.54 10.27 -9.25
C ALA A 173 -1.98 10.80 -9.12
N TYR A 174 -2.97 9.97 -9.49
CA TYR A 174 -4.34 10.46 -9.57
C TYR A 174 -5.04 10.49 -8.21
N LEU A 175 -4.75 9.54 -7.31
CA LEU A 175 -5.46 9.41 -6.03
C LEU A 175 -4.67 10.06 -4.89
N LEU A 176 -3.43 9.61 -4.67
CA LEU A 176 -2.53 10.14 -3.62
C LEU A 176 -1.72 11.36 -4.10
N GLY A 177 -2.17 11.99 -5.17
CA GLY A 177 -1.68 13.26 -5.68
C GLY A 177 -2.87 14.19 -5.92
N ALA A 178 -3.51 14.06 -7.09
CA ALA A 178 -4.56 14.98 -7.50
C ALA A 178 -5.79 14.99 -6.56
N GLU A 179 -6.31 13.83 -6.16
CA GLU A 179 -7.49 13.77 -5.26
C GLU A 179 -7.18 14.08 -3.78
N LEU A 180 -5.91 13.99 -3.35
CA LEU A 180 -5.46 14.58 -2.08
C LEU A 180 -5.53 16.10 -2.11
N GLY A 181 -5.41 16.72 -3.28
CA GLY A 181 -5.30 18.16 -3.44
C GLY A 181 -3.86 18.65 -3.61
N PHE A 182 -2.92 17.76 -3.96
CA PHE A 182 -1.58 18.18 -4.33
C PHE A 182 -1.59 18.92 -5.67
N GLU A 183 -0.74 19.94 -5.74
CA GLU A 183 -0.55 20.78 -6.92
C GLU A 183 0.55 20.23 -7.84
N SER A 184 1.54 19.53 -7.26
CA SER A 184 2.60 18.82 -7.97
C SER A 184 3.13 17.65 -7.18
N MET A 185 3.90 16.78 -7.84
CA MET A 185 4.66 15.70 -7.22
C MET A 185 6.05 15.60 -7.83
N TYR A 186 7.00 15.12 -7.02
CA TYR A 186 8.39 14.95 -7.42
C TYR A 186 8.93 13.58 -7.03
N ALA A 187 9.78 13.03 -7.87
CA ALA A 187 10.35 11.70 -7.70
C ALA A 187 11.73 11.56 -8.36
N ALA A 188 12.49 10.51 -8.04
CA ALA A 188 13.81 10.28 -8.65
C ALA A 188 13.91 8.97 -9.47
N ARG A 189 13.15 7.92 -9.11
CA ARG A 189 13.38 6.55 -9.58
C ARG A 189 12.43 6.14 -10.72
N ILE A 190 12.89 6.29 -11.95
CA ILE A 190 12.26 5.73 -13.17
C ILE A 190 13.26 4.87 -13.94
N ASP A 191 12.77 4.03 -14.85
CA ASP A 191 13.60 3.15 -15.68
C ASP A 191 14.75 3.92 -16.38
N TYR A 192 15.95 3.36 -16.38
CA TYR A 192 17.15 4.02 -16.92
C TYR A 192 17.06 4.30 -18.43
N GLN A 193 16.39 3.45 -19.21
CA GLN A 193 16.18 3.66 -20.65
C GLN A 193 15.16 4.78 -20.85
N GLU A 194 14.07 4.79 -20.06
CA GLU A 194 13.09 5.86 -20.09
C GLU A 194 13.72 7.21 -19.70
N LYS A 195 14.52 7.24 -18.63
CA LYS A 195 15.24 8.43 -18.16
C LYS A 195 16.14 9.00 -19.26
N LYS A 196 16.85 8.14 -19.99
CA LYS A 196 17.69 8.54 -21.15
C LYS A 196 16.88 9.21 -22.27
N VAL A 197 15.70 8.68 -22.61
CA VAL A 197 14.81 9.29 -23.61
C VAL A 197 14.29 10.63 -23.09
N ARG A 198 13.86 10.68 -21.82
CA ARG A 198 13.34 11.91 -21.20
C ARG A 198 14.39 13.01 -21.08
N HIS A 199 15.66 12.66 -20.90
CA HIS A 199 16.78 13.60 -20.99
C HIS A 199 16.91 14.22 -22.38
N ALA A 200 16.90 13.39 -23.42
CA ALA A 200 17.03 13.84 -24.80
C ALA A 200 15.88 14.78 -25.22
N ASP A 201 14.66 14.46 -24.78
CA ASP A 201 13.44 15.15 -25.20
C ASP A 201 13.01 16.28 -24.24
N LYS A 202 13.73 16.47 -23.13
CA LYS A 202 13.37 17.38 -22.03
C LYS A 202 11.94 17.13 -21.53
N THR A 203 11.63 15.87 -21.24
CA THR A 203 10.29 15.40 -20.81
C THR A 203 10.30 14.77 -19.41
N LEU A 204 11.29 15.09 -18.58
CA LEU A 204 11.33 14.74 -17.15
C LEU A 204 10.23 15.43 -16.33
N GLU A 205 9.72 16.55 -16.83
CA GLU A 205 8.62 17.29 -16.22
C GLU A 205 7.40 17.20 -17.15
N MET A 206 6.27 16.76 -16.60
CA MET A 206 5.10 16.36 -17.39
C MET A 206 3.79 16.61 -16.64
N ILE A 207 2.68 16.55 -17.37
CA ILE A 207 1.35 16.36 -16.78
C ILE A 207 1.04 14.87 -16.82
N TRP A 208 0.81 14.27 -15.66
CA TRP A 208 0.50 12.86 -15.54
C TRP A 208 -1.00 12.65 -15.41
N ARG A 209 -1.59 12.05 -16.45
CA ARG A 209 -2.97 11.57 -16.49
C ARG A 209 -3.01 10.07 -16.23
N ALA A 210 -2.99 9.68 -14.96
CA ALA A 210 -2.83 8.28 -14.59
C ALA A 210 -4.14 7.48 -14.49
N SER A 211 -5.31 8.13 -14.56
CA SER A 211 -6.61 7.45 -14.56
C SER A 211 -7.36 7.68 -15.86
N ASP A 212 -7.61 6.60 -16.61
CA ASP A 212 -8.48 6.63 -17.80
C ASP A 212 -9.92 7.02 -17.45
N THR A 213 -10.36 6.71 -16.23
CA THR A 213 -11.72 6.98 -15.76
C THR A 213 -11.89 8.45 -15.36
N LEU A 214 -10.96 8.99 -14.57
CA LEU A 214 -11.04 10.38 -14.09
C LEU A 214 -10.47 11.38 -15.11
N GLY A 215 -9.67 10.92 -16.06
CA GLY A 215 -9.12 11.75 -17.13
C GLY A 215 -8.44 13.02 -16.61
N SER A 216 -8.64 14.13 -17.34
CA SER A 216 -8.01 15.42 -17.03
C SER A 216 -8.40 16.01 -15.67
N THR A 217 -9.46 15.49 -15.06
CA THR A 217 -9.90 15.98 -13.75
C THR A 217 -9.00 15.50 -12.61
N ALA A 218 -8.12 14.53 -12.85
CA ALA A 218 -7.13 14.07 -11.88
C ALA A 218 -5.70 14.16 -12.44
N ASP A 219 -5.47 15.10 -13.37
CA ASP A 219 -4.13 15.43 -13.86
C ASP A 219 -3.30 16.10 -12.74
N ILE A 220 -2.01 15.78 -12.69
CA ILE A 220 -1.06 16.41 -11.77
C ILE A 220 0.25 16.74 -12.48
N PHE A 221 0.90 17.85 -12.10
CA PHE A 221 2.27 18.12 -12.54
C PHE A 221 3.22 17.16 -11.85
N TYR A 222 4.04 16.46 -12.63
CA TYR A 222 4.97 15.45 -12.15
C TYR A 222 6.38 15.76 -12.64
N GLY A 223 7.32 15.92 -11.72
CA GLY A 223 8.72 16.17 -12.01
C GLY A 223 9.61 15.00 -11.59
N VAL A 224 10.35 14.43 -12.54
CA VAL A 224 11.38 13.43 -12.26
C VAL A 224 12.74 14.11 -12.17
N PHE A 225 13.50 13.85 -11.12
CA PHE A 225 14.84 14.38 -10.98
C PHE A 225 15.79 13.78 -12.01
N PRO A 226 16.68 14.60 -12.61
CA PRO A 226 17.54 14.15 -13.68
C PRO A 226 18.42 12.95 -13.31
N VAL A 227 19.03 12.95 -12.13
CA VAL A 227 19.99 11.91 -11.73
C VAL A 227 19.48 11.17 -10.50
N HIS A 228 19.59 11.80 -9.33
CA HIS A 228 19.21 11.28 -8.02
C HIS A 228 18.40 12.34 -7.24
N TYR A 229 18.06 12.07 -5.99
CA TYR A 229 17.52 13.05 -5.04
C TYR A 229 18.60 13.73 -4.18
N SER A 230 19.87 13.49 -4.51
CA SER A 230 21.04 14.16 -3.94
C SER A 230 21.28 15.52 -4.61
N PRO A 231 22.09 16.41 -4.01
CA PRO A 231 22.61 17.57 -4.72
C PRO A 231 23.50 17.12 -5.90
N PRO A 232 23.80 18.00 -6.87
CA PRO A 232 24.78 17.71 -7.91
C PRO A 232 26.14 17.31 -7.32
N ASP A 233 26.90 16.52 -8.07
CA ASP A 233 28.23 16.05 -7.68
C ASP A 233 29.09 17.23 -7.20
N THR A 234 29.85 17.01 -6.11
CA THR A 234 30.64 18.01 -5.33
C THR A 234 29.85 18.97 -4.42
N PHE A 235 28.51 18.96 -4.43
CA PHE A 235 27.68 19.80 -3.56
C PHE A 235 26.98 19.01 -2.44
N ASP A 236 27.53 17.83 -2.07
CA ASP A 236 27.23 17.20 -0.79
C ASP A 236 27.97 17.96 0.31
N LEU A 237 27.21 18.63 1.17
CA LEU A 237 27.74 19.52 2.21
C LEU A 237 27.74 18.87 3.60
N GLU A 238 27.47 17.56 3.68
CA GLU A 238 27.61 16.82 4.93
C GLU A 238 29.09 16.43 5.13
N PRO A 239 29.71 16.72 6.28
CA PRO A 239 31.11 16.44 6.52
C PRO A 239 31.33 14.97 6.89
N ARG A 240 31.13 14.06 5.92
CA ARG A 240 31.17 12.60 6.12
C ARG A 240 32.54 11.97 5.88
N ASP A 241 33.33 12.50 4.93
CA ASP A 241 34.61 11.92 4.49
C ASP A 241 35.60 13.00 3.94
N GLN A 242 36.72 12.57 3.35
CA GLN A 242 37.78 13.43 2.78
C GLN A 242 37.34 14.28 1.56
N ASP A 243 36.15 14.01 1.01
CA ASP A 243 35.57 14.70 -0.15
C ASP A 243 34.63 15.86 0.23
N TYR A 244 34.68 16.33 1.48
CA TYR A 244 33.97 17.55 1.91
C TYR A 244 34.71 18.80 1.44
N PHE A 245 34.12 19.52 0.48
CA PHE A 245 34.68 20.76 -0.10
C PHE A 245 33.85 21.99 0.31
N PRO A 246 34.10 22.57 1.48
CA PRO A 246 33.42 23.79 1.90
C PRO A 246 33.80 24.97 1.01
N VAL A 247 32.92 25.96 0.95
CA VAL A 247 33.27 27.27 0.40
C VAL A 247 34.11 28.01 1.42
N GLN A 248 35.41 28.14 1.14
CA GLN A 248 36.34 28.95 1.91
C GLN A 248 36.51 30.31 1.22
N ASP A 249 35.96 31.33 1.86
CA ASP A 249 35.89 32.71 1.37
C ASP A 249 36.83 33.66 2.11
N ASP A 250 37.60 33.16 3.07
CA ASP A 250 38.62 33.94 3.76
C ASP A 250 39.96 33.87 3.01
N GLU A 251 40.28 34.93 2.27
CA GLU A 251 41.55 35.07 1.54
C GLU A 251 42.80 34.98 2.45
N SER A 252 42.65 35.14 3.77
CA SER A 252 43.75 35.06 4.73
C SER A 252 44.10 33.64 5.18
N ILE A 253 43.27 32.66 4.82
CA ILE A 253 43.44 31.24 5.17
C ILE A 253 43.79 30.45 3.89
N GLU A 254 44.68 29.46 4.01
CA GLU A 254 44.98 28.55 2.91
C GLU A 254 43.72 27.79 2.47
N GLY A 255 43.53 27.64 1.16
CA GLY A 255 42.38 26.93 0.59
C GLY A 255 41.20 27.81 0.18
N TYR A 256 41.38 29.13 -0.01
CA TYR A 256 40.37 29.97 -0.67
C TYR A 256 39.96 29.37 -2.03
N ASN A 257 38.65 29.17 -2.24
CA ASN A 257 38.15 28.43 -3.41
C ASN A 257 36.84 29.00 -3.99
N VAL A 258 36.45 30.24 -3.67
CA VAL A 258 35.16 30.81 -4.12
C VAL A 258 34.98 30.76 -5.63
N ASP A 259 35.99 31.18 -6.41
CA ASP A 259 35.89 31.21 -7.87
C ASP A 259 35.68 29.81 -8.47
N GLU A 260 36.41 28.80 -7.95
CA GLU A 260 36.28 27.40 -8.34
C GLU A 260 34.87 26.87 -8.02
N ARG A 261 34.38 27.09 -6.80
CA ARG A 261 33.06 26.62 -6.37
C ARG A 261 31.91 27.29 -7.15
N VAL A 262 32.07 28.56 -7.53
CA VAL A 262 31.11 29.26 -8.40
C VAL A 262 31.15 28.69 -9.82
N ASP A 263 32.33 28.43 -10.38
CA ASP A 263 32.47 27.83 -11.71
C ASP A 263 31.84 26.43 -11.77
N GLU A 264 32.08 25.58 -10.77
CA GLU A 264 31.46 24.26 -10.63
C GLU A 264 29.93 24.36 -10.52
N LEU A 265 29.43 25.32 -9.73
CA LEU A 265 27.99 25.55 -9.58
C LEU A 265 27.37 25.94 -10.93
N VAL A 266 27.97 26.90 -11.64
CA VAL A 266 27.49 27.36 -12.96
C VAL A 266 27.49 26.20 -13.95
N GLN A 267 28.54 25.37 -13.95
CA GLN A 267 28.64 24.20 -14.82
C GLN A 267 27.55 23.16 -14.52
N ALA A 268 27.36 22.79 -13.25
CA ALA A 268 26.33 21.85 -12.83
C ALA A 268 24.92 22.38 -13.16
N ALA A 269 24.67 23.67 -12.91
CA ALA A 269 23.37 24.30 -13.15
C ALA A 269 23.05 24.31 -14.65
N THR A 270 24.02 24.71 -15.48
CA THR A 270 23.87 24.71 -16.94
C THR A 270 23.65 23.31 -17.49
N THR A 271 24.33 22.30 -16.93
CA THR A 271 24.16 20.90 -17.31
C THR A 271 22.74 20.42 -17.02
N GLN A 272 22.19 20.71 -15.85
CA GLN A 272 20.80 20.36 -15.52
C GLN A 272 19.77 21.17 -16.33
N ALA A 273 20.03 22.45 -16.60
CA ALA A 273 19.17 23.29 -17.44
C ALA A 273 19.04 22.74 -18.87
N ALA A 274 20.09 22.07 -19.38
CA ALA A 274 20.03 21.41 -20.67
C ALA A 274 18.98 20.27 -20.74
N LEU A 275 18.60 19.69 -19.59
CA LEU A 275 17.70 18.53 -19.47
C LEU A 275 16.25 18.89 -19.11
N THR A 276 15.99 20.15 -18.77
CA THR A 276 14.70 20.62 -18.24
C THR A 276 14.10 21.71 -19.14
N ARG A 277 12.80 21.99 -18.98
CA ARG A 277 12.11 23.08 -19.70
C ARG A 277 12.10 24.33 -18.82
N THR A 278 12.05 25.51 -19.44
CA THR A 278 12.10 26.84 -18.77
C THR A 278 13.47 27.20 -18.17
N GLU A 279 13.64 28.44 -17.71
CA GLU A 279 14.86 28.93 -17.05
C GLU A 279 14.88 28.65 -15.54
N HIS A 280 14.13 27.66 -15.06
CA HIS A 280 14.04 27.29 -13.64
C HIS A 280 14.40 25.82 -13.46
N ILE A 281 15.39 25.56 -12.59
CA ILE A 281 15.79 24.21 -12.18
C ILE A 281 15.73 24.09 -10.67
N MET A 282 15.48 22.87 -10.19
CA MET A 282 15.45 22.54 -8.77
C MET A 282 16.64 21.66 -8.40
N TRP A 283 17.39 22.07 -7.39
CA TRP A 283 18.41 21.26 -6.74
C TRP A 283 17.88 20.76 -5.41
N THR A 284 17.87 19.45 -5.25
CA THR A 284 17.58 18.77 -4.00
C THR A 284 18.81 18.82 -3.11
N MET A 285 18.92 19.87 -2.30
CA MET A 285 20.07 20.12 -1.43
C MET A 285 19.96 19.26 -0.16
N GLY A 286 20.14 17.96 -0.32
CA GLY A 286 20.01 16.98 0.75
C GLY A 286 20.15 15.55 0.25
N ASN A 287 20.32 14.61 1.17
CA ASN A 287 20.43 13.17 0.91
C ASN A 287 19.96 12.40 2.17
N ASP A 288 20.12 11.08 2.18
CA ASP A 288 19.82 10.22 3.33
C ASP A 288 20.46 10.76 4.62
N PHE A 289 19.61 11.04 5.62
CA PHE A 289 19.98 11.48 6.98
C PHE A 289 21.02 12.61 7.05
N THR A 290 20.92 13.56 6.11
CA THR A 290 21.73 14.79 6.07
C THR A 290 21.15 15.87 6.98
N TYR A 291 21.88 16.97 7.20
CA TYR A 291 21.52 18.06 8.13
C TYR A 291 21.57 17.69 9.61
N GLN A 292 22.25 16.60 10.01
CA GLN A 292 22.46 16.30 11.44
C GLN A 292 23.16 17.47 12.14
N ASN A 293 24.11 18.09 11.43
CA ASN A 293 24.57 19.44 11.72
C ASN A 293 24.16 20.39 10.59
N ALA A 294 22.95 20.97 10.71
CA ALA A 294 22.40 21.87 9.70
C ALA A 294 23.27 23.12 9.43
N VAL A 295 24.11 23.54 10.40
CA VAL A 295 25.02 24.70 10.24
C VAL A 295 25.87 24.54 9.00
N THR A 296 26.47 23.35 8.83
CA THR A 296 27.40 23.06 7.72
C THR A 296 26.73 23.27 6.36
N TRP A 297 25.50 22.78 6.20
CA TRP A 297 24.74 22.93 4.97
C TRP A 297 24.37 24.39 4.72
N PHE A 298 23.76 25.04 5.71
CA PHE A 298 23.23 26.39 5.53
C PHE A 298 24.33 27.44 5.38
N GLU A 299 25.46 27.36 6.09
CA GLU A 299 26.57 28.30 5.90
C GLU A 299 27.17 28.20 4.49
N ASN A 300 27.35 26.98 3.98
CA ASN A 300 27.87 26.78 2.62
C ASN A 300 26.85 27.23 1.56
N MET A 301 25.56 26.92 1.74
CA MET A 301 24.51 27.41 0.84
C MET A 301 24.41 28.93 0.86
N ASP A 302 24.52 29.58 2.03
CA ASP A 302 24.52 31.04 2.16
C ASP A 302 25.66 31.67 1.34
N LYS A 303 26.87 31.09 1.42
CA LYS A 303 28.03 31.50 0.62
C LYS A 303 27.81 31.28 -0.88
N LEU A 304 27.36 30.09 -1.27
CA LEU A 304 27.09 29.76 -2.68
C LEU A 304 26.06 30.71 -3.30
N ILE A 305 24.95 30.95 -2.60
CA ILE A 305 23.91 31.90 -3.00
C ILE A 305 24.52 33.29 -3.18
N HIS A 306 25.28 33.76 -2.19
CA HIS A 306 25.88 35.09 -2.24
C HIS A 306 26.84 35.26 -3.42
N TYR A 307 27.85 34.38 -3.55
CA TYR A 307 28.91 34.52 -4.53
C TYR A 307 28.45 34.21 -5.96
N ALA A 308 27.58 33.20 -6.15
CA ALA A 308 27.03 32.93 -7.48
C ALA A 308 26.16 34.09 -8.00
N ASN A 309 25.43 34.77 -7.10
CA ASN A 309 24.64 35.95 -7.49
C ASN A 309 25.48 37.20 -7.71
N LEU A 310 26.61 37.35 -7.00
CA LEU A 310 27.60 38.41 -7.26
C LEU A 310 28.29 38.23 -8.61
N ASP A 311 28.69 37.00 -8.94
CA ASP A 311 29.20 36.62 -10.26
C ASP A 311 28.14 36.88 -11.35
N GLY A 312 26.91 36.43 -11.09
CA GLY A 312 25.73 36.79 -11.85
C GLY A 312 25.50 36.01 -13.14
N ARG A 313 26.33 35.01 -13.49
CA ARG A 313 26.08 34.09 -14.62
C ARG A 313 24.80 33.27 -14.44
N VAL A 314 24.48 32.91 -13.20
CA VAL A 314 23.23 32.26 -12.79
C VAL A 314 22.61 33.04 -11.63
N ASN A 315 21.38 32.71 -11.26
CA ASN A 315 20.69 33.23 -10.08
C ASN A 315 20.33 32.06 -9.15
N VAL A 316 20.78 32.10 -7.90
CA VAL A 316 20.63 31.01 -6.91
C VAL A 316 19.93 31.53 -5.68
N PHE A 317 18.99 30.76 -5.10
CA PHE A 317 18.25 31.19 -3.90
C PHE A 317 17.59 30.01 -3.18
N TYR A 318 17.28 30.21 -1.89
CA TYR A 318 16.49 29.28 -1.10
C TYR A 318 15.06 29.16 -1.64
N SER A 319 14.60 27.92 -1.75
CA SER A 319 13.30 27.61 -2.34
C SER A 319 12.65 26.41 -1.66
N ASN A 320 11.38 26.22 -2.01
CA ASN A 320 10.61 25.01 -1.77
C ASN A 320 9.90 24.59 -3.07
N PRO A 321 9.23 23.43 -3.10
CA PRO A 321 8.46 22.99 -4.26
C PRO A 321 7.33 23.95 -4.68
N SER A 322 6.73 24.70 -3.73
CA SER A 322 5.71 25.73 -4.04
C SER A 322 6.28 26.80 -4.97
N LYS A 323 7.38 27.45 -4.56
CA LYS A 323 8.07 28.50 -5.34
C LYS A 323 8.53 27.99 -6.70
N TYR A 324 9.02 26.75 -6.77
CA TYR A 324 9.42 26.13 -8.03
C TYR A 324 8.23 25.94 -8.98
N LEU A 325 7.12 25.38 -8.49
CA LEU A 325 5.93 25.16 -9.30
C LEU A 325 5.33 26.49 -9.80
N GLU A 326 5.25 27.51 -8.93
CA GLU A 326 4.77 28.84 -9.30
C GLU A 326 5.58 29.44 -10.45
N ALA A 327 6.92 29.31 -10.40
CA ALA A 327 7.79 29.76 -11.48
C ALA A 327 7.57 28.98 -12.78
N LYS A 328 7.41 27.65 -12.71
CA LYS A 328 7.09 26.81 -13.86
C LYS A 328 5.75 27.15 -14.50
N MET A 329 4.75 27.47 -13.69
CA MET A 329 3.44 27.92 -14.16
C MET A 329 3.51 29.30 -14.82
N ALA A 330 4.27 30.22 -14.22
CA ALA A 330 4.46 31.58 -14.73
C ALA A 330 5.14 31.61 -16.12
N ALA A 331 5.98 30.61 -16.43
CA ALA A 331 6.60 30.47 -17.74
C ALA A 331 5.60 30.19 -18.88
N ASN A 332 4.34 29.84 -18.58
CA ASN A 332 3.27 29.58 -19.56
C ASN A 332 3.65 28.56 -20.67
N GLN A 333 4.46 27.58 -20.29
CA GLN A 333 5.00 26.53 -21.15
C GLN A 333 3.96 25.44 -21.43
N SER A 334 4.05 24.78 -22.60
CA SER A 334 3.33 23.52 -22.85
C SER A 334 4.14 22.33 -22.33
N TRP A 335 3.50 21.45 -21.57
CA TRP A 335 4.10 20.28 -20.93
C TRP A 335 3.77 18.99 -21.69
N PRO A 336 4.66 17.98 -21.70
CA PRO A 336 4.36 16.66 -22.25
C PRO A 336 3.34 15.94 -21.37
N MET A 337 2.63 14.97 -21.95
CA MET A 337 1.67 14.12 -21.24
C MET A 337 2.30 12.77 -20.89
N LYS A 338 1.95 12.22 -19.73
CA LYS A 338 2.21 10.83 -19.34
C LYS A 338 0.90 10.14 -18.97
N THR A 339 0.72 8.89 -19.39
CA THR A 339 -0.38 8.00 -18.98
C THR A 339 0.16 6.69 -18.40
N GLY A 340 -0.69 5.86 -17.79
CA GLY A 340 -0.24 4.62 -17.16
C GLY A 340 0.63 4.87 -15.93
N ASP A 341 1.65 4.05 -15.70
CA ASP A 341 2.55 4.11 -14.54
C ASP A 341 4.04 4.02 -14.92
N PHE A 342 4.92 4.03 -13.92
CA PHE A 342 6.38 3.92 -14.07
C PHE A 342 6.90 2.56 -13.58
N PHE A 343 6.12 1.48 -13.79
CA PHE A 343 6.54 0.12 -13.45
C PHE A 343 6.82 -0.76 -14.68
N PRO A 344 7.75 -1.73 -14.55
CA PRO A 344 8.71 -1.90 -13.46
C PRO A 344 9.90 -0.92 -13.56
N TYR A 345 10.54 -0.65 -12.43
CA TYR A 345 11.78 0.16 -12.34
C TYR A 345 13.03 -0.70 -12.58
N ALA A 346 13.99 -0.14 -13.32
CA ALA A 346 15.35 -0.65 -13.44
C ALA A 346 16.34 0.52 -13.49
N ASP A 347 17.41 0.45 -12.71
CA ASP A 347 18.51 1.43 -12.73
C ASP A 347 19.63 1.09 -13.73
N SER A 348 19.61 -0.12 -14.29
CA SER A 348 20.54 -0.57 -15.33
C SER A 348 19.99 -1.80 -16.07
N ALA A 349 20.74 -2.31 -17.04
CA ALA A 349 20.32 -3.41 -17.91
C ALA A 349 19.94 -4.71 -17.17
N LEU A 350 20.59 -5.05 -16.06
CA LEU A 350 20.41 -6.36 -15.39
C LEU A 350 19.70 -6.24 -14.03
N THR A 351 19.10 -5.10 -13.74
CA THR A 351 18.73 -4.70 -12.39
C THR A 351 17.28 -4.30 -12.31
N PHE A 352 16.36 -5.18 -12.71
CA PHE A 352 14.93 -4.93 -12.53
C PHE A 352 14.55 -5.11 -11.05
N TRP A 353 14.04 -4.04 -10.45
CA TRP A 353 13.58 -4.00 -9.06
C TRP A 353 12.17 -4.59 -8.98
N THR A 354 12.04 -5.88 -9.31
CA THR A 354 10.77 -6.60 -9.29
C THR A 354 10.75 -7.74 -8.27
N GLY A 355 11.86 -7.93 -7.56
CA GLY A 355 11.97 -8.90 -6.47
C GLY A 355 11.20 -8.47 -5.23
N TYR A 356 11.28 -7.18 -4.87
CA TYR A 356 10.60 -6.63 -3.69
C TYR A 356 9.08 -6.69 -3.76
N PHE A 357 8.49 -6.89 -4.95
CA PHE A 357 7.08 -7.18 -5.09
C PHE A 357 6.67 -8.43 -4.26
N THR A 358 7.61 -9.34 -3.99
CA THR A 358 7.37 -10.59 -3.23
C THR A 358 8.26 -10.75 -1.99
N SER A 359 9.37 -10.02 -1.86
CA SER A 359 10.27 -10.12 -0.69
C SER A 359 9.52 -10.01 0.63
N ARG A 360 9.86 -10.86 1.62
CA ARG A 360 9.17 -10.93 2.92
C ARG A 360 7.67 -11.18 2.80
N ALA A 361 7.31 -12.22 2.04
CA ALA A 361 5.92 -12.57 1.74
C ALA A 361 5.06 -12.82 3.00
N ALA A 362 5.65 -13.25 4.12
CA ALA A 362 4.93 -13.35 5.39
C ALA A 362 4.52 -11.97 5.96
N LEU A 363 5.43 -10.98 5.95
CA LEU A 363 5.15 -9.61 6.38
C LEU A 363 4.04 -9.01 5.51
N LYS A 364 4.14 -9.10 4.18
CA LYS A 364 3.11 -8.58 3.25
C LYS A 364 1.72 -9.17 3.52
N GLY A 365 1.65 -10.48 3.83
CA GLY A 365 0.40 -11.13 4.23
C GLY A 365 -0.11 -10.64 5.60
N TYR A 366 0.79 -10.38 6.54
CA TYR A 366 0.42 -9.85 7.85
C TYR A 366 -0.10 -8.41 7.77
N VAL A 367 0.54 -7.55 6.97
CA VAL A 367 0.09 -6.19 6.68
C VAL A 367 -1.30 -6.21 6.06
N ARG A 368 -1.57 -7.01 5.02
CA ARG A 368 -2.89 -7.09 4.40
C ARG A 368 -3.98 -7.56 5.39
N LYS A 369 -3.68 -8.57 6.21
CA LYS A 369 -4.61 -9.06 7.24
C LYS A 369 -4.93 -7.98 8.27
N LEU A 370 -3.92 -7.29 8.77
CA LEU A 370 -4.09 -6.26 9.80
C LEU A 370 -4.74 -4.99 9.25
N SER A 371 -4.53 -4.67 7.98
CA SER A 371 -5.24 -3.61 7.28
C SER A 371 -6.75 -3.82 7.29
N GLY A 372 -7.22 -5.00 6.85
CA GLY A 372 -8.65 -5.37 6.91
C GLY A 372 -9.20 -5.43 8.35
N PHE A 373 -8.39 -5.94 9.29
CA PHE A 373 -8.74 -5.98 10.71
C PHE A 373 -8.89 -4.58 11.34
N LEU A 374 -7.99 -3.65 11.00
CA LEU A 374 -8.04 -2.27 11.48
C LEU A 374 -9.34 -1.58 11.04
N GLN A 375 -9.78 -1.77 9.79
CA GLN A 375 -11.08 -1.22 9.35
C GLN A 375 -12.25 -1.82 10.14
N ALA A 376 -12.26 -3.13 10.37
CA ALA A 376 -13.28 -3.77 11.19
C ALA A 376 -13.27 -3.26 12.65
N ALA A 377 -12.09 -3.05 13.23
CA ALA A 377 -11.93 -2.51 14.57
C ALA A 377 -12.43 -1.06 14.68
N LYS A 378 -12.09 -0.18 13.72
CA LYS A 378 -12.58 1.20 13.65
C LYS A 378 -14.12 1.26 13.55
N GLN A 379 -14.71 0.37 12.76
CA GLN A 379 -16.17 0.26 12.63
C GLN A 379 -16.85 -0.16 13.94
N LEU A 380 -16.29 -1.17 14.61
CA LEU A 380 -16.83 -1.66 15.89
C LEU A 380 -16.65 -0.62 17.00
N GLU A 381 -15.52 0.09 17.03
CA GLU A 381 -15.28 1.25 17.89
C GLU A 381 -16.36 2.33 17.68
N PHE A 382 -16.64 2.70 16.42
CA PHE A 382 -17.73 3.63 16.09
C PHE A 382 -19.11 3.17 16.59
N CYS A 383 -19.38 1.85 16.58
CA CYS A 383 -20.67 1.31 17.00
C CYS A 383 -20.91 1.45 18.51
N VAL A 384 -19.86 1.41 19.32
CA VAL A 384 -19.96 1.45 20.80
C VAL A 384 -19.46 2.75 21.42
N GLY A 385 -18.84 3.61 20.60
CA GLY A 385 -18.18 4.84 21.04
C GLY A 385 -16.73 4.60 21.40
N ARG A 386 -15.85 5.52 20.99
CA ARG A 386 -14.42 5.51 21.33
C ARG A 386 -14.23 5.56 22.86
N SER A 387 -13.43 4.62 23.38
CA SER A 387 -13.08 4.55 24.80
C SER A 387 -11.79 5.30 25.12
N ALA A 388 -11.67 5.81 26.35
CA ALA A 388 -10.41 6.34 26.86
C ALA A 388 -9.39 5.24 27.22
N THR A 389 -9.82 3.99 27.42
CA THR A 389 -8.98 2.88 27.88
C THR A 389 -8.51 1.93 26.77
N HIS A 390 -9.26 1.86 25.67
CA HIS A 390 -8.93 1.01 24.52
C HIS A 390 -9.17 1.83 23.24
N SER A 391 -8.15 1.93 22.38
CA SER A 391 -8.28 2.59 21.08
C SER A 391 -7.58 1.82 19.96
N THR A 392 -7.99 2.10 18.74
CA THR A 392 -7.36 1.56 17.52
C THR A 392 -6.07 2.27 17.10
N ASP A 393 -5.64 3.30 17.83
CA ASP A 393 -4.56 4.19 17.40
C ASP A 393 -3.19 3.51 17.31
N LEU A 394 -2.88 2.58 18.24
CA LEU A 394 -1.58 1.89 18.22
C LEU A 394 -1.42 1.01 16.97
N LEU A 395 -2.51 0.37 16.52
CA LEU A 395 -2.49 -0.35 15.25
C LEU A 395 -2.47 0.60 14.06
N GLN A 396 -3.17 1.73 14.13
CA GLN A 396 -3.13 2.75 13.08
C GLN A 396 -1.71 3.31 12.88
N ASP A 397 -0.99 3.60 13.96
CA ASP A 397 0.42 4.03 13.94
C ASP A 397 1.34 2.96 13.34
N ALA A 398 1.23 1.71 13.80
CA ALA A 398 2.04 0.60 13.29
C ALA A 398 1.78 0.32 11.80
N MET A 399 0.50 0.35 11.39
CA MET A 399 0.10 0.21 9.99
C MET A 399 0.58 1.38 9.15
N ALA A 400 0.51 2.61 9.64
CA ALA A 400 1.01 3.78 8.93
C ALA A 400 2.53 3.73 8.75
N THR A 401 3.25 3.29 9.79
CA THR A 401 4.71 3.16 9.79
C THR A 401 5.19 2.12 8.77
N VAL A 402 4.59 0.92 8.76
CA VAL A 402 5.05 -0.17 7.88
C VAL A 402 4.76 0.07 6.40
N GLN A 403 3.97 1.08 6.03
CA GLN A 403 3.78 1.42 4.61
C GLN A 403 5.03 2.03 3.98
N HIS A 404 6.04 2.42 4.76
CA HIS A 404 7.32 2.95 4.28
C HIS A 404 7.94 2.07 3.19
N HIS A 405 8.68 2.69 2.28
CA HIS A 405 9.26 2.02 1.12
C HIS A 405 10.36 1.00 1.43
N ASP A 406 10.79 0.84 2.69
CA ASP A 406 11.54 -0.35 3.16
C ASP A 406 10.78 -1.25 4.16
N GLY A 407 9.58 -0.82 4.56
CA GLY A 407 8.67 -1.60 5.41
C GLY A 407 7.99 -2.72 4.62
N VAL A 408 6.83 -2.42 4.04
CA VAL A 408 5.99 -3.41 3.35
C VAL A 408 6.63 -3.96 2.07
N SER A 409 7.52 -3.20 1.44
CA SER A 409 8.36 -3.64 0.31
C SER A 409 9.27 -4.82 0.67
N GLY A 410 9.59 -4.96 1.96
CA GLY A 410 10.42 -6.02 2.49
C GLY A 410 11.92 -5.84 2.25
N THR A 411 12.37 -4.59 2.14
CA THR A 411 13.76 -4.25 1.79
C THR A 411 14.58 -3.69 2.96
N ALA A 412 14.01 -3.61 4.16
CA ALA A 412 14.76 -3.36 5.39
C ALA A 412 15.60 -4.58 5.84
N LYS A 413 16.57 -4.33 6.74
CA LYS A 413 17.32 -5.39 7.44
C LYS A 413 16.39 -6.28 8.27
N GLN A 414 16.84 -7.49 8.60
CA GLN A 414 16.02 -8.46 9.34
C GLN A 414 15.55 -7.91 10.70
N HIS A 415 16.45 -7.33 11.50
CA HIS A 415 16.07 -6.81 12.83
C HIS A 415 15.09 -5.62 12.77
N VAL A 416 15.07 -4.88 11.66
CA VAL A 416 14.11 -3.79 11.42
C VAL A 416 12.76 -4.36 11.02
N THR A 417 12.77 -5.40 10.17
CA THR A 417 11.57 -6.19 9.86
C THR A 417 10.94 -6.76 11.13
N ASP A 418 11.76 -7.30 12.04
CA ASP A 418 11.30 -7.81 13.33
C ASP A 418 10.68 -6.70 14.21
N ASP A 419 11.20 -5.46 14.14
CA ASP A 419 10.60 -4.30 14.81
C ASP A 419 9.24 -3.92 14.23
N TYR A 420 9.08 -3.93 12.91
CA TYR A 420 7.78 -3.72 12.26
C TYR A 420 6.76 -4.78 12.71
N ILE A 421 7.15 -6.07 12.69
CA ILE A 421 6.30 -7.18 13.14
C ILE A 421 5.91 -6.99 14.62
N ARG A 422 6.87 -6.60 15.47
CA ARG A 422 6.62 -6.33 16.89
C ARG A 422 5.60 -5.20 17.08
N ARG A 423 5.73 -4.08 16.37
CA ARG A 423 4.79 -2.94 16.44
C ARG A 423 3.40 -3.35 15.96
N LEU A 424 3.33 -4.06 14.83
CA LEU A 424 2.08 -4.59 14.29
C LEU A 424 1.38 -5.54 15.27
N PHE A 425 2.13 -6.44 15.92
CA PHE A 425 1.60 -7.34 16.93
C PHE A 425 1.05 -6.59 18.15
N GLN A 426 1.80 -5.62 18.69
CA GLN A 426 1.35 -4.80 19.81
C GLN A 426 0.08 -4.01 19.47
N GLY A 427 0.05 -3.40 18.28
CA GLY A 427 -1.15 -2.73 17.76
C GLY A 427 -2.34 -3.68 17.60
N ALA A 428 -2.11 -4.88 17.05
CA ALA A 428 -3.15 -5.88 16.84
C ALA A 428 -3.77 -6.31 18.17
N VAL A 429 -2.97 -6.53 19.22
CA VAL A 429 -3.47 -6.84 20.57
C VAL A 429 -4.32 -5.71 21.14
N ALA A 430 -3.90 -4.45 20.96
CA ALA A 430 -4.68 -3.29 21.41
C ALA A 430 -6.03 -3.19 20.67
N ALA A 431 -6.03 -3.37 19.35
CA ALA A 431 -7.26 -3.38 18.54
C ALA A 431 -8.15 -4.61 18.84
N GLU A 432 -7.57 -5.76 19.18
CA GLU A 432 -8.33 -6.95 19.61
C GLU A 432 -9.13 -6.66 20.88
N ALA A 433 -8.55 -5.93 21.84
CA ALA A 433 -9.27 -5.51 23.04
C ALA A 433 -10.48 -4.61 22.72
N VAL A 434 -10.34 -3.69 21.76
CA VAL A 434 -11.44 -2.85 21.27
C VAL A 434 -12.55 -3.72 20.65
N VAL A 435 -12.19 -4.64 19.75
CA VAL A 435 -13.15 -5.55 19.09
C VAL A 435 -13.87 -6.44 20.10
N ASN A 436 -13.14 -7.03 21.05
CA ASN A 436 -13.71 -7.92 22.06
C ASN A 436 -14.68 -7.16 22.99
N SER A 437 -14.30 -5.97 23.43
CA SER A 437 -15.17 -5.09 24.22
C SER A 437 -16.42 -4.67 23.45
N ALA A 438 -16.26 -4.25 22.19
CA ALA A 438 -17.36 -3.81 21.35
C ALA A 438 -18.37 -4.95 21.08
N LEU A 439 -17.89 -6.13 20.69
CA LEU A 439 -18.76 -7.30 20.48
C LEU A 439 -19.45 -7.74 21.79
N GLY A 440 -18.74 -7.65 22.92
CA GLY A 440 -19.28 -7.91 24.25
C GLY A 440 -20.48 -7.01 24.53
N CYS A 441 -20.29 -5.69 24.37
CA CYS A 441 -21.37 -4.73 24.57
C CYS A 441 -22.55 -4.97 23.60
N LEU A 442 -22.27 -5.00 22.30
CA LEU A 442 -23.33 -5.10 21.27
C LEU A 442 -24.20 -6.34 21.45
N SER A 443 -23.63 -7.43 21.99
CA SER A 443 -24.34 -8.66 22.27
C SER A 443 -25.22 -8.64 23.53
N SER A 444 -24.87 -7.81 24.52
CA SER A 444 -25.62 -7.67 25.77
C SER A 444 -26.95 -6.92 25.57
N GLY A 445 -26.99 -5.99 24.60
CA GLY A 445 -28.11 -5.07 24.40
C GLY A 445 -28.24 -4.01 25.50
N ALA A 446 -27.27 -3.89 26.40
CA ALA A 446 -27.21 -2.86 27.44
C ALA A 446 -26.56 -1.57 26.91
N ASP A 447 -26.69 -0.47 27.67
CA ASP A 447 -25.92 0.75 27.42
C ASP A 447 -24.44 0.45 27.63
N CYS A 448 -23.62 0.58 26.57
CA CYS A 448 -22.18 0.33 26.58
C CYS A 448 -21.41 1.20 27.58
N LYS A 449 -22.04 2.22 28.15
CA LYS A 449 -21.48 3.05 29.22
C LYS A 449 -21.66 2.46 30.63
N SER A 450 -22.47 1.42 30.78
CA SER A 450 -22.67 0.72 32.04
C SER A 450 -21.73 -0.50 32.13
N ASN A 451 -20.94 -0.59 33.21
CA ASN A 451 -20.01 -1.69 33.50
C ASN A 451 -20.75 -3.01 33.80
N SER A 452 -21.54 -3.55 32.87
CA SER A 452 -22.28 -4.79 33.05
C SER A 452 -21.55 -5.96 32.40
N ARG A 453 -20.95 -6.81 33.26
CA ARG A 453 -20.45 -8.18 33.01
C ARG A 453 -20.09 -8.50 31.56
N ASP A 454 -18.83 -8.24 31.21
CA ASP A 454 -18.26 -8.60 29.91
C ASP A 454 -18.37 -10.11 29.68
N ALA A 455 -19.02 -10.49 28.57
CA ALA A 455 -18.80 -11.82 28.02
C ALA A 455 -17.30 -11.96 27.71
N THR A 456 -16.66 -13.02 28.19
CA THR A 456 -15.25 -13.28 27.88
C THR A 456 -15.16 -13.67 26.40
N ILE A 457 -14.93 -12.69 25.54
CA ILE A 457 -14.73 -12.87 24.11
C ILE A 457 -13.24 -13.05 23.83
N LYS A 458 -12.91 -14.03 22.99
CA LYS A 458 -11.54 -14.33 22.54
C LYS A 458 -11.50 -14.39 21.03
N GLN A 459 -10.39 -14.02 20.41
CA GLN A 459 -10.15 -14.27 18.99
C GLN A 459 -9.07 -15.34 18.79
N CYS A 460 -8.93 -15.82 17.55
CA CYS A 460 -7.93 -16.82 17.20
C CYS A 460 -7.08 -16.34 16.00
N PRO A 461 -6.06 -15.50 16.25
CA PRO A 461 -5.25 -14.94 15.17
C PRO A 461 -4.38 -15.99 14.45
N PHE A 462 -4.19 -17.19 15.02
CA PHE A 462 -3.30 -18.25 14.55
C PHE A 462 -4.01 -19.41 13.82
N LEU A 463 -5.21 -19.19 13.28
CA LEU A 463 -5.92 -20.21 12.50
C LEU A 463 -5.14 -20.68 11.25
N ASN A 464 -4.27 -19.84 10.68
CA ASN A 464 -3.42 -20.22 9.54
C ASN A 464 -2.46 -21.38 9.88
N ILE A 465 -1.88 -21.38 11.09
CA ILE A 465 -1.04 -22.46 11.63
C ILE A 465 -1.86 -23.50 12.40
N THR A 466 -3.16 -23.57 12.14
CA THR A 466 -4.08 -24.57 12.71
C THR A 466 -4.24 -24.44 14.22
N TYR A 467 -4.12 -23.24 14.81
CA TYR A 467 -4.21 -23.04 16.26
C TYR A 467 -5.33 -22.07 16.67
N CYS A 468 -6.19 -22.54 17.58
CA CYS A 468 -7.23 -21.72 18.21
C CYS A 468 -7.60 -22.29 19.58
N ALA A 469 -7.05 -21.68 20.64
CA ALA A 469 -7.29 -22.15 22.01
C ALA A 469 -8.78 -22.19 22.39
N ALA A 470 -9.58 -21.26 21.87
CA ALA A 470 -11.02 -21.19 22.18
C ALA A 470 -11.81 -22.37 21.57
N SER A 471 -11.53 -22.77 20.33
CA SER A 471 -12.27 -23.85 19.66
C SER A 471 -11.71 -25.25 19.94
N GLU A 472 -10.48 -25.34 20.46
CA GLU A 472 -9.86 -26.60 20.90
C GLU A 472 -10.25 -27.00 22.33
N ALA A 473 -10.83 -26.09 23.11
CA ALA A 473 -11.25 -26.34 24.49
C ALA A 473 -12.26 -27.51 24.57
N PRO A 474 -12.22 -28.35 25.62
CA PRO A 474 -13.11 -29.50 25.72
C PRO A 474 -14.58 -29.08 25.85
N LEU A 475 -15.43 -29.55 24.93
CA LEU A 475 -16.88 -29.24 24.89
C LEU A 475 -17.71 -30.12 25.87
N HIS A 476 -17.09 -30.69 26.91
CA HIS A 476 -17.65 -31.81 27.71
C HIS A 476 -19.00 -31.53 28.41
N ALA A 477 -19.42 -30.27 28.53
CA ALA A 477 -20.79 -29.84 28.85
C ALA A 477 -21.09 -28.40 28.37
N GLN A 478 -20.19 -27.81 27.59
CA GLN A 478 -20.16 -26.39 27.25
C GLN A 478 -20.32 -26.21 25.75
N LYS A 479 -21.08 -25.19 25.36
CA LYS A 479 -21.28 -24.80 23.96
C LYS A 479 -20.21 -23.77 23.58
N LEU A 480 -19.75 -23.80 22.33
CA LEU A 480 -18.89 -22.76 21.77
C LEU A 480 -19.75 -21.84 20.91
N VAL A 481 -19.85 -20.57 21.30
CA VAL A 481 -20.47 -19.54 20.47
C VAL A 481 -19.41 -18.93 19.56
N VAL A 482 -19.68 -18.93 18.26
CA VAL A 482 -18.87 -18.33 17.21
C VAL A 482 -19.58 -17.08 16.71
N VAL A 483 -19.03 -15.90 16.98
CA VAL A 483 -19.52 -14.62 16.49
C VAL A 483 -18.76 -14.29 15.21
N ALA A 484 -19.47 -14.18 14.10
CA ALA A 484 -18.90 -13.80 12.81
C ALA A 484 -19.34 -12.38 12.46
N TYR A 485 -18.41 -11.42 12.53
CA TYR A 485 -18.63 -10.02 12.16
C TYR A 485 -18.23 -9.76 10.69
N ASN A 486 -19.11 -9.12 9.96
CA ASN A 486 -18.96 -8.70 8.58
C ASN A 486 -18.70 -7.19 8.49
N PRO A 487 -17.45 -6.77 8.20
CA PRO A 487 -17.11 -5.37 8.00
C PRO A 487 -17.61 -4.77 6.67
N LEU A 488 -18.09 -5.59 5.72
CA LEU A 488 -18.65 -5.08 4.47
C LEU A 488 -20.08 -4.61 4.70
N ALA A 489 -20.45 -3.49 4.07
CA ALA A 489 -21.82 -2.98 4.07
C ALA A 489 -22.73 -3.68 3.04
N TRP A 490 -22.41 -4.94 2.71
CA TRP A 490 -23.24 -5.86 1.95
C TRP A 490 -23.51 -7.11 2.78
N ALA A 491 -24.71 -7.68 2.66
CA ALA A 491 -24.94 -9.02 3.19
C ALA A 491 -24.05 -10.03 2.45
N ARG A 492 -23.50 -11.01 3.17
CA ARG A 492 -22.72 -12.08 2.54
C ARG A 492 -22.94 -13.43 3.18
N THR A 493 -22.73 -14.47 2.39
CA THR A 493 -22.45 -15.81 2.87
C THR A 493 -20.99 -16.15 2.65
N GLU A 494 -20.37 -16.80 3.63
CA GLU A 494 -18.96 -17.19 3.59
C GLU A 494 -18.74 -18.43 4.45
N TYR A 495 -17.79 -19.28 4.06
CA TYR A 495 -17.51 -20.51 4.78
C TYR A 495 -16.56 -20.26 5.95
N VAL A 496 -17.03 -20.56 7.15
CA VAL A 496 -16.23 -20.51 8.38
C VAL A 496 -15.51 -21.86 8.54
N ARG A 497 -14.22 -21.82 8.88
CA ARG A 497 -13.36 -22.99 9.08
C ARG A 497 -12.62 -22.89 10.42
N LEU A 498 -12.91 -23.80 11.35
CA LEU A 498 -12.40 -23.79 12.74
C LEU A 498 -11.71 -25.11 13.07
N VAL A 499 -10.66 -25.06 13.88
CA VAL A 499 -10.01 -26.28 14.40
C VAL A 499 -10.74 -26.78 15.65
N VAL A 500 -11.09 -28.06 15.70
CA VAL A 500 -11.84 -28.69 16.80
C VAL A 500 -11.23 -30.04 17.18
N THR A 501 -11.53 -30.51 18.38
CA THR A 501 -11.02 -31.76 18.96
C THR A 501 -12.01 -32.92 18.91
N HIS A 502 -13.26 -32.68 18.48
CA HIS A 502 -14.35 -33.66 18.52
C HIS A 502 -14.95 -33.86 17.12
N THR A 503 -15.41 -35.08 16.83
CA THR A 503 -16.03 -35.45 15.54
C THR A 503 -17.56 -35.58 15.59
N ARG A 504 -18.16 -35.55 16.79
CA ARG A 504 -19.61 -35.59 16.99
C ARG A 504 -20.12 -34.23 17.41
N LEU A 505 -20.30 -33.34 16.44
CA LEU A 505 -20.70 -31.95 16.64
C LEU A 505 -21.95 -31.62 15.84
N ALA A 506 -22.73 -30.67 16.33
CA ALA A 506 -23.79 -29.99 15.60
C ALA A 506 -23.50 -28.49 15.60
N VAL A 507 -23.82 -27.81 14.49
CA VAL A 507 -23.71 -26.36 14.36
C VAL A 507 -25.11 -25.79 14.23
N LEU A 508 -25.49 -24.91 15.16
CA LEU A 508 -26.78 -24.23 15.15
C LEU A 508 -26.60 -22.78 14.69
N ASP A 509 -27.52 -22.31 13.85
CA ASP A 509 -27.62 -20.90 13.49
C ASP A 509 -28.22 -20.05 14.62
N SER A 510 -28.34 -18.75 14.37
CA SER A 510 -28.91 -17.78 15.32
C SER A 510 -30.39 -18.02 15.68
N SER A 511 -31.11 -18.87 14.94
CA SER A 511 -32.49 -19.30 15.22
C SER A 511 -32.57 -20.61 16.01
N GLY A 512 -31.42 -21.24 16.28
CA GLY A 512 -31.33 -22.55 16.93
C GLY A 512 -31.50 -23.73 15.97
N LYS A 513 -31.53 -23.48 14.65
CA LYS A 513 -31.67 -24.53 13.65
C LYS A 513 -30.30 -25.10 13.30
N GLU A 514 -30.20 -26.43 13.22
CA GLU A 514 -28.99 -27.11 12.77
C GLU A 514 -28.72 -26.84 11.28
N ILE A 515 -27.47 -26.51 10.95
CA ILE A 515 -27.01 -26.22 9.59
C ILE A 515 -26.02 -27.27 9.10
N VAL A 516 -25.99 -27.45 7.77
CA VAL A 516 -25.07 -28.40 7.13
C VAL A 516 -23.63 -28.00 7.44
N SER A 517 -22.89 -28.95 7.99
CA SER A 517 -21.50 -28.79 8.39
C SER A 517 -20.69 -30.02 8.03
N GLN A 518 -19.38 -29.84 7.91
CA GLN A 518 -18.43 -30.87 7.48
C GLN A 518 -17.21 -30.89 8.38
N ILE A 519 -16.68 -32.07 8.66
CA ILE A 519 -15.43 -32.28 9.41
C ILE A 519 -14.37 -32.85 8.48
N ILE A 520 -13.18 -32.24 8.47
CA ILE A 520 -12.03 -32.67 7.65
C ILE A 520 -10.83 -32.91 8.57
N PRO A 521 -10.13 -34.05 8.48
CA PRO A 521 -8.95 -34.30 9.32
C PRO A 521 -7.83 -33.29 9.03
N VAL A 522 -7.15 -32.83 10.09
CA VAL A 522 -5.94 -32.00 9.94
C VAL A 522 -4.82 -32.86 9.35
N THR A 523 -4.18 -32.33 8.31
CA THR A 523 -3.15 -33.02 7.53
C THR A 523 -1.81 -33.13 8.26
N VAL A 524 -0.93 -34.02 7.77
CA VAL A 524 0.45 -34.14 8.28
C VAL A 524 1.24 -32.84 8.09
N VAL A 525 1.04 -32.14 6.97
CA VAL A 525 1.70 -30.84 6.71
C VAL A 525 1.23 -29.79 7.72
N GLU A 526 -0.09 -29.66 7.93
CA GLU A 526 -0.65 -28.72 8.89
C GLU A 526 -0.18 -29.02 10.32
N ARG A 527 -0.07 -30.30 10.71
CA ARG A 527 0.46 -30.69 12.03
C ARG A 527 1.92 -30.30 12.20
N LYS A 528 2.77 -30.48 11.17
CA LYS A 528 4.18 -30.06 11.21
C LYS A 528 4.31 -28.54 11.35
N VAL A 529 3.56 -27.78 10.56
CA VAL A 529 3.53 -26.31 10.66
C VAL A 529 3.05 -25.88 12.04
N ARG A 530 1.96 -26.48 12.53
CA ARG A 530 1.41 -26.21 13.87
C ARG A 530 2.44 -26.44 14.96
N SER A 531 3.10 -27.61 14.99
CA SER A 531 4.03 -27.95 16.08
C SER A 531 5.20 -26.99 16.16
N PHE A 532 5.72 -26.54 15.01
CA PHE A 532 6.88 -25.65 14.97
C PHE A 532 6.49 -24.19 15.25
N TYR A 533 5.48 -23.66 14.53
CA TYR A 533 5.14 -22.23 14.62
C TYR A 533 4.37 -21.88 15.89
N VAL A 534 3.59 -22.78 16.48
CA VAL A 534 2.95 -22.48 17.79
C VAL A 534 4.01 -22.35 18.89
N GLU A 535 5.07 -23.17 18.86
CA GLU A 535 6.18 -23.04 19.81
C GLU A 535 7.00 -21.77 19.53
N ALA A 536 7.25 -21.44 18.26
CA ALA A 536 7.97 -20.21 17.88
C ALA A 536 7.23 -18.93 18.29
N GLU A 537 5.93 -18.84 18.00
CA GLU A 537 5.14 -17.62 18.20
C GLU A 537 4.63 -17.46 19.64
N LEU A 538 4.29 -18.57 20.31
CA LEU A 538 3.64 -18.55 21.62
C LEU A 538 4.48 -19.16 22.74
N GLY A 539 5.60 -19.82 22.44
CA GLY A 539 6.41 -20.51 23.44
C GLY A 539 5.73 -21.75 24.05
N ILE A 540 4.67 -22.26 23.42
CA ILE A 540 3.85 -23.37 23.94
C ILE A 540 3.99 -24.59 23.03
N LYS A 541 4.19 -25.76 23.64
CA LYS A 541 4.16 -27.04 22.92
C LYS A 541 2.73 -27.51 22.66
N THR A 542 2.47 -27.94 21.44
CA THR A 542 1.15 -28.47 21.05
C THR A 542 0.99 -29.93 21.44
N SER A 543 -0.25 -30.36 21.73
CA SER A 543 -0.54 -31.76 22.03
C SER A 543 -0.64 -32.62 20.77
N ASP A 544 -0.31 -33.90 20.87
CA ASP A 544 -0.46 -34.92 19.81
C ASP A 544 -1.91 -35.41 19.60
N ARG A 545 -2.91 -34.65 20.06
CA ARG A 545 -4.32 -35.03 19.94
C ARG A 545 -4.77 -34.97 18.47
N ASP A 546 -5.80 -35.75 18.15
CA ASP A 546 -6.44 -35.63 16.85
C ASP A 546 -7.23 -34.32 16.74
N LEU A 547 -6.96 -33.61 15.64
CA LEU A 547 -7.57 -32.32 15.33
C LEU A 547 -8.29 -32.43 13.99
N TYR A 548 -9.36 -31.67 13.88
CA TYR A 548 -10.18 -31.62 12.69
C TYR A 548 -10.58 -30.19 12.37
N TRP A 549 -10.81 -29.92 11.09
CA TRP A 549 -11.44 -28.71 10.61
C TRP A 549 -12.94 -28.88 10.55
N LEU A 550 -13.67 -28.10 11.33
CA LEU A 550 -15.11 -27.89 11.21
C LEU A 550 -15.36 -26.80 10.19
N VAL A 551 -16.18 -27.09 9.17
CA VAL A 551 -16.53 -26.16 8.09
C VAL A 551 -18.04 -26.02 7.98
N PHE A 552 -18.54 -24.79 7.94
CA PHE A 552 -19.96 -24.49 7.74
C PHE A 552 -20.15 -23.13 7.05
N GLU A 553 -21.28 -22.92 6.39
CA GLU A 553 -21.62 -21.63 5.76
C GLU A 553 -22.22 -20.68 6.81
N ALA A 554 -21.66 -19.46 6.91
CA ALA A 554 -22.19 -18.40 7.73
C ALA A 554 -22.87 -17.34 6.85
N SER A 555 -24.12 -17.02 7.14
CA SER A 555 -24.84 -15.86 6.60
C SER A 555 -24.78 -14.69 7.59
N VAL A 556 -24.22 -13.56 7.15
CA VAL A 556 -23.93 -12.43 8.03
C VAL A 556 -24.49 -11.14 7.43
N PRO A 557 -25.22 -10.31 8.22
CA PRO A 557 -25.77 -9.05 7.74
C PRO A 557 -24.67 -8.05 7.36
N PRO A 558 -24.99 -7.00 6.60
CA PRO A 558 -24.05 -5.92 6.31
C PRO A 558 -23.67 -5.18 7.59
N LEU A 559 -22.38 -4.83 7.72
CA LEU A 559 -21.81 -4.07 8.84
C LEU A 559 -22.36 -4.55 10.20
N GLY A 560 -22.17 -5.83 10.47
CA GLY A 560 -22.92 -6.53 11.50
C GLY A 560 -22.40 -7.92 11.80
N TYR A 561 -22.98 -8.61 12.79
CA TYR A 561 -22.59 -9.98 13.15
C TYR A 561 -23.78 -10.94 13.24
N THR A 562 -23.48 -12.22 13.06
CA THR A 562 -24.36 -13.35 13.41
C THR A 562 -23.59 -14.31 14.32
N SER A 563 -24.24 -14.81 15.38
CA SER A 563 -23.68 -15.84 16.25
C SER A 563 -24.15 -17.24 15.86
N TYR A 564 -23.24 -18.21 15.91
CA TYR A 564 -23.48 -19.64 15.68
C TYR A 564 -23.09 -20.43 16.92
N VAL A 565 -23.71 -21.58 17.16
CA VAL A 565 -23.44 -22.41 18.33
C VAL A 565 -22.91 -23.76 17.89
N VAL A 566 -21.69 -24.09 18.29
CA VAL A 566 -21.08 -25.40 18.12
C VAL A 566 -21.23 -26.17 19.43
N GLN A 567 -21.87 -27.34 19.37
CA GLN A 567 -22.12 -28.18 20.55
C GLN A 567 -22.00 -29.67 20.20
N PRO A 568 -21.85 -30.56 21.19
CA PRO A 568 -21.97 -32.00 20.96
C PRO A 568 -23.33 -32.35 20.33
N SER A 569 -23.33 -33.27 19.37
CA SER A 569 -24.56 -33.75 18.73
C SER A 569 -25.35 -34.68 19.67
N GLU A 570 -26.70 -34.61 19.63
CA GLU A 570 -27.58 -35.45 20.45
C GLU A 570 -27.60 -36.91 19.95
N GLU A 571 -27.90 -37.85 20.85
CA GLU A 571 -27.95 -39.27 20.53
C GLU A 571 -29.11 -39.58 19.56
N GLY A 572 -28.81 -39.96 18.32
CA GLY A 572 -29.79 -40.20 17.26
C GLY A 572 -29.98 -39.05 16.26
N ALA A 573 -29.29 -37.91 16.44
CA ALA A 573 -29.27 -36.81 15.48
C ALA A 573 -28.45 -37.17 14.20
N ALA A 574 -28.62 -36.36 13.14
CA ALA A 574 -27.86 -36.55 11.91
C ALA A 574 -26.35 -36.39 12.17
N GLU A 575 -25.54 -37.32 11.68
CA GLU A 575 -24.08 -37.17 11.80
C GLU A 575 -23.59 -36.02 10.92
N ILE A 576 -22.67 -35.23 11.47
CA ILE A 576 -21.92 -34.24 10.71
C ILE A 576 -21.22 -34.88 9.51
N SER A 577 -21.21 -34.18 8.37
CA SER A 577 -20.69 -34.74 7.12
C SER A 577 -19.19 -35.04 7.24
N LYS A 578 -18.82 -36.29 6.96
CA LYS A 578 -17.42 -36.72 6.79
C LYS A 578 -17.14 -36.88 5.30
N PRO A 579 -16.02 -36.34 4.77
CA PRO A 579 -15.74 -36.43 3.35
C PRO A 579 -15.43 -37.85 2.91
N GLU A 580 -15.84 -38.20 1.69
CA GLU A 580 -15.30 -39.35 0.97
C GLU A 580 -13.82 -39.07 0.64
N ILE A 581 -12.93 -39.99 1.00
CA ILE A 581 -11.49 -39.86 0.78
C ILE A 581 -11.06 -40.77 -0.36
N LEU A 582 -10.37 -40.19 -1.35
CA LEU A 582 -9.75 -40.91 -2.44
C LEU A 582 -8.27 -40.53 -2.57
N GLU A 583 -7.37 -41.50 -2.38
CA GLU A 583 -5.93 -41.34 -2.58
C GLU A 583 -5.53 -41.90 -3.95
N LEU A 584 -4.96 -41.07 -4.83
CA LEU A 584 -4.62 -41.52 -6.20
C LEU A 584 -3.61 -42.66 -6.21
N GLU A 585 -2.60 -42.62 -5.34
CA GLU A 585 -1.51 -43.63 -5.28
C GLU A 585 -1.99 -45.04 -4.93
N LYS A 586 -3.09 -45.16 -4.17
CA LYS A 586 -3.63 -46.46 -3.73
C LYS A 586 -4.80 -46.95 -4.58
N SER A 587 -5.36 -46.06 -5.39
CA SER A 587 -6.54 -46.35 -6.18
C SER A 587 -6.09 -46.93 -7.52
N GLY A 588 -6.44 -48.19 -7.82
CA GLY A 588 -6.24 -48.80 -9.15
C GLY A 588 -7.13 -48.19 -10.24
N LEU A 589 -7.34 -46.87 -10.19
CA LEU A 589 -8.37 -46.12 -10.90
C LEU A 589 -8.10 -46.05 -12.41
N LYS A 590 -9.12 -46.44 -13.19
CA LYS A 590 -9.17 -46.42 -14.66
C LYS A 590 -9.64 -45.10 -15.34
N PRO A 591 -10.30 -44.11 -14.70
CA PRO A 591 -10.67 -42.87 -15.40
C PRO A 591 -9.45 -41.95 -15.60
N LYS A 592 -9.39 -41.24 -16.73
CA LYS A 592 -8.29 -40.30 -17.09
C LYS A 592 -8.24 -39.02 -16.23
N ALA A 593 -9.35 -38.67 -15.57
CA ALA A 593 -9.46 -37.46 -14.77
C ALA A 593 -10.41 -37.65 -13.57
N VAL A 594 -10.16 -36.92 -12.48
CA VAL A 594 -10.95 -36.90 -11.24
C VAL A 594 -11.51 -35.49 -11.04
N LYS A 595 -12.81 -35.42 -10.71
CA LYS A 595 -13.52 -34.15 -10.49
C LYS A 595 -13.52 -33.77 -9.01
N ALA A 596 -13.32 -32.49 -8.74
CA ALA A 596 -13.65 -31.82 -7.48
C ALA A 596 -14.60 -30.63 -7.77
N GLY A 597 -15.56 -30.38 -6.90
CA GLY A 597 -16.56 -29.35 -7.07
C GLY A 597 -17.94 -29.85 -7.47
N GLY A 598 -18.83 -28.89 -7.69
CA GLY A 598 -20.23 -29.08 -8.01
C GLY A 598 -20.97 -27.74 -8.00
N GLU A 599 -22.21 -27.75 -8.49
CA GLU A 599 -23.11 -26.58 -8.56
C GLU A 599 -22.65 -25.49 -9.53
N ASN A 600 -21.66 -24.68 -9.14
CA ASN A 600 -21.24 -23.49 -9.89
C ASN A 600 -19.90 -23.67 -10.62
N MET A 601 -18.97 -24.44 -10.05
CA MET A 601 -17.65 -24.68 -10.66
C MET A 601 -17.17 -26.12 -10.47
N ASN A 602 -16.58 -26.67 -11.52
CA ASN A 602 -15.86 -27.94 -11.50
C ASN A 602 -14.37 -27.73 -11.80
N LEU A 603 -13.55 -28.46 -11.05
CA LEU A 603 -12.12 -28.59 -11.26
C LEU A 603 -11.84 -30.04 -11.68
N LEU A 604 -11.20 -30.23 -12.84
CA LEU A 604 -10.81 -31.55 -13.34
C LEU A 604 -9.31 -31.74 -13.18
N PHE A 605 -8.92 -32.79 -12.45
CA PHE A 605 -7.54 -33.14 -12.18
C PHE A 605 -7.15 -34.42 -12.93
N SER A 606 -5.92 -34.51 -13.39
CA SER A 606 -5.36 -35.73 -13.99
C SER A 606 -5.26 -36.82 -12.93
N SER A 607 -5.74 -38.03 -13.24
CA SER A 607 -5.49 -39.20 -12.38
C SER A 607 -4.05 -39.69 -12.47
N GLU A 608 -3.33 -39.36 -13.54
CA GLU A 608 -1.94 -39.77 -13.76
C GLU A 608 -0.95 -38.80 -13.10
N SER A 609 -1.16 -37.49 -13.26
CA SER A 609 -0.22 -36.48 -12.75
C SER A 609 -0.71 -35.78 -11.48
N GLY A 610 -1.94 -36.01 -11.04
CA GLY A 610 -2.56 -35.30 -9.92
C GLY A 610 -2.84 -33.82 -10.16
N ARG A 611 -2.39 -33.22 -11.28
CA ARG A 611 -2.46 -31.78 -11.56
C ARG A 611 -3.81 -31.36 -12.14
N LEU A 612 -4.18 -30.10 -11.94
CA LEU A 612 -5.34 -29.48 -12.58
C LEU A 612 -5.16 -29.54 -14.12
N LEU A 613 -6.24 -29.86 -14.82
CA LEU A 613 -6.32 -29.97 -16.29
C LEU A 613 -7.31 -28.98 -16.89
N GLU A 614 -8.45 -28.79 -16.23
CA GLU A 614 -9.53 -27.95 -16.77
C GLU A 614 -10.34 -27.34 -15.62
N MET A 615 -10.78 -26.10 -15.83
CA MET A 615 -11.78 -25.43 -15.01
C MET A 615 -13.04 -25.21 -15.84
N VAL A 616 -14.20 -25.52 -15.26
CA VAL A 616 -15.50 -25.39 -15.92
C VAL A 616 -16.46 -24.62 -15.01
N HIS A 617 -16.87 -23.45 -15.47
CA HIS A 617 -17.97 -22.69 -14.87
C HIS A 617 -19.31 -23.25 -15.37
N LEU A 618 -20.07 -23.86 -14.46
CA LEU A 618 -21.21 -24.72 -14.81
C LEU A 618 -22.42 -23.94 -15.31
N LYS A 619 -22.68 -22.76 -14.74
CA LYS A 619 -23.84 -21.93 -15.08
C LYS A 619 -23.75 -21.35 -16.50
N THR A 620 -22.58 -20.85 -16.88
CA THR A 620 -22.34 -20.26 -18.21
C THR A 620 -21.79 -21.28 -19.22
N LYS A 621 -21.43 -22.49 -18.78
CA LYS A 621 -20.72 -23.51 -19.56
C LYS A 621 -19.39 -22.99 -20.13
N THR A 622 -18.79 -22.00 -19.48
CA THR A 622 -17.47 -21.48 -19.86
C THR A 622 -16.41 -22.41 -19.30
N SER A 623 -15.47 -22.86 -20.12
CA SER A 623 -14.32 -23.63 -19.65
C SER A 623 -13.01 -23.17 -20.26
N THR A 624 -11.90 -23.53 -19.62
CA THR A 624 -10.57 -23.44 -20.21
C THR A 624 -9.72 -24.59 -19.72
N PHE A 625 -8.88 -25.12 -20.61
CA PHE A 625 -7.74 -25.92 -20.18
C PHE A 625 -6.86 -25.08 -19.27
N VAL A 626 -6.39 -25.68 -18.19
CA VAL A 626 -5.46 -25.07 -17.22
C VAL A 626 -4.47 -26.13 -16.80
N ARG A 627 -3.21 -25.97 -17.18
CA ARG A 627 -2.10 -26.75 -16.62
C ARG A 627 -1.45 -25.92 -15.52
N GLN A 628 -1.71 -26.31 -14.28
CA GLN A 628 -1.05 -25.72 -13.12
C GLN A 628 0.32 -26.37 -12.90
N SER A 629 1.35 -25.54 -12.72
CA SER A 629 2.73 -25.95 -12.45
C SER A 629 3.30 -25.13 -11.30
N ASN A 630 3.93 -25.80 -10.34
CA ASN A 630 4.73 -25.15 -9.30
C ASN A 630 6.22 -25.31 -9.63
N MET A 631 6.93 -24.20 -9.63
CA MET A 631 8.30 -24.10 -10.16
C MET A 631 9.08 -23.09 -9.33
N TYR A 632 10.37 -22.93 -9.61
CA TYR A 632 11.18 -21.85 -9.06
C TYR A 632 12.19 -21.35 -10.08
N TYR A 633 12.47 -20.05 -10.04
CA TYR A 633 13.66 -19.50 -10.67
C TYR A 633 14.87 -19.70 -9.76
N VAL A 634 16.02 -20.02 -10.34
CA VAL A 634 17.29 -19.98 -9.62
C VAL A 634 17.77 -18.54 -9.63
N ALA A 635 18.13 -18.02 -8.46
CA ALA A 635 18.67 -16.68 -8.31
C ALA A 635 20.09 -16.61 -8.90
N ASP A 636 20.35 -15.61 -9.74
CA ASP A 636 21.71 -15.33 -10.20
C ASP A 636 22.61 -14.92 -9.03
N ALA A 637 23.82 -15.48 -8.98
CA ALA A 637 24.78 -15.21 -7.92
C ALA A 637 25.56 -13.91 -8.12
N GLY A 638 25.44 -13.28 -9.29
CA GLY A 638 26.06 -11.99 -9.60
C GLY A 638 27.55 -12.06 -9.87
N GLU A 639 28.03 -13.11 -10.55
CA GLU A 639 29.44 -13.23 -10.95
C GLU A 639 29.92 -12.06 -11.84
N ASP A 640 28.98 -11.39 -12.53
CA ASP A 640 29.20 -10.20 -13.36
C ASP A 640 28.88 -8.87 -12.64
N GLY A 641 28.70 -8.91 -11.32
CA GLY A 641 28.51 -7.72 -10.48
C GLY A 641 27.06 -7.44 -10.04
N GLN A 642 26.07 -8.23 -10.47
CA GLN A 642 24.69 -8.06 -9.99
C GLN A 642 24.00 -9.38 -9.64
N ALA A 643 23.70 -9.60 -8.37
CA ALA A 643 22.93 -10.75 -7.90
C ALA A 643 21.42 -10.47 -7.84
N SER A 644 20.59 -11.51 -7.68
CA SER A 644 19.23 -11.37 -7.17
C SER A 644 19.26 -11.12 -5.66
N GLY A 645 18.42 -10.24 -5.13
CA GLY A 645 18.41 -9.86 -3.71
C GLY A 645 17.05 -9.33 -3.24
N ALA A 646 17.01 -8.56 -2.15
CA ALA A 646 15.77 -8.07 -1.56
C ALA A 646 14.98 -7.18 -2.53
N TYR A 647 15.67 -6.36 -3.33
CA TYR A 647 15.09 -5.43 -4.31
C TYR A 647 14.94 -6.09 -5.68
N ILE A 648 16.05 -6.65 -6.17
CA ILE A 648 16.21 -7.08 -7.55
C ILE A 648 15.78 -8.53 -7.72
N PHE A 649 15.01 -8.78 -8.77
CA PHE A 649 14.77 -10.13 -9.27
C PHE A 649 15.64 -10.33 -10.51
N ARG A 650 16.64 -11.20 -10.39
CA ARG A 650 17.49 -11.61 -11.51
C ARG A 650 17.57 -13.13 -11.57
N PRO A 651 16.76 -13.78 -12.42
CA PRO A 651 16.87 -15.22 -12.60
C PRO A 651 18.15 -15.56 -13.37
N ALA A 652 18.84 -16.63 -12.97
CA ALA A 652 20.03 -17.13 -13.66
C ALA A 652 19.72 -17.64 -15.09
N ASP A 653 18.49 -18.13 -15.29
CA ASP A 653 17.98 -18.61 -16.58
C ASP A 653 16.53 -18.12 -16.77
N ASP A 654 16.13 -17.85 -18.01
CA ASP A 654 14.75 -17.47 -18.35
C ASP A 654 13.72 -18.60 -18.10
N THR A 655 14.20 -19.83 -17.94
CA THR A 655 13.36 -21.02 -17.74
C THR A 655 13.38 -21.44 -16.28
N PRO A 656 12.24 -21.41 -15.57
CA PRO A 656 12.18 -21.88 -14.20
C PRO A 656 12.29 -23.40 -14.13
N ARG A 657 12.79 -23.91 -13.00
CA ARG A 657 12.95 -25.34 -12.73
C ARG A 657 11.69 -25.91 -12.08
N PRO A 658 11.31 -27.16 -12.39
CA PRO A 658 10.24 -27.83 -11.68
C PRO A 658 10.64 -28.08 -10.22
N MET A 659 9.66 -28.09 -9.33
CA MET A 659 9.91 -28.24 -7.89
C MET A 659 10.37 -29.65 -7.48
N THR A 660 10.09 -30.63 -8.32
CA THR A 660 10.60 -32.01 -8.23
C THR A 660 11.32 -32.38 -9.51
N LYS A 661 12.16 -33.42 -9.45
CA LYS A 661 12.73 -34.03 -10.66
C LYS A 661 11.56 -34.54 -11.50
N SER A 662 11.58 -34.30 -12.82
CA SER A 662 10.40 -34.36 -13.72
C SER A 662 9.57 -35.66 -13.75
N ALA A 663 10.00 -36.73 -13.06
CA ALA A 663 9.29 -38.00 -12.93
C ALA A 663 8.43 -38.15 -11.65
N GLU A 664 8.57 -37.27 -10.65
CA GLU A 664 7.81 -37.40 -9.39
C GLU A 664 6.43 -36.74 -9.51
N VAL A 665 5.39 -37.58 -9.41
CA VAL A 665 3.98 -37.16 -9.36
C VAL A 665 3.65 -36.68 -7.94
N PRO A 666 2.97 -35.52 -7.77
CA PRO A 666 2.50 -35.08 -6.46
C PRO A 666 1.62 -36.13 -5.77
N ARG A 667 1.89 -36.39 -4.49
CA ARG A 667 0.99 -37.20 -3.67
C ARG A 667 -0.32 -36.45 -3.50
N THR A 668 -1.38 -36.98 -4.10
CA THR A 668 -2.66 -36.29 -4.24
C THR A 668 -3.79 -37.04 -3.56
N THR A 669 -4.51 -36.36 -2.66
CA THR A 669 -5.67 -36.88 -1.93
C THR A 669 -6.89 -35.99 -2.16
N PHE A 670 -8.01 -36.60 -2.54
CA PHE A 670 -9.29 -35.93 -2.72
C PHE A 670 -10.16 -36.15 -1.49
N PHE A 671 -10.78 -35.08 -1.02
CA PHE A 671 -11.83 -35.08 0.01
C PHE A 671 -13.09 -34.53 -0.63
N ARG A 672 -14.16 -35.33 -0.74
CA ARG A 672 -15.45 -34.88 -1.28
C ARG A 672 -16.49 -34.81 -0.18
N GLY A 673 -17.10 -33.66 0.01
CA GLY A 673 -18.04 -33.47 1.12
C GLY A 673 -19.23 -32.59 0.78
N ALA A 674 -20.13 -32.45 1.73
CA ALA A 674 -21.38 -31.70 1.57
C ALA A 674 -21.16 -30.18 1.48
N VAL A 675 -20.07 -29.66 2.04
CA VAL A 675 -19.79 -28.22 2.19
C VAL A 675 -18.62 -27.77 1.32
N VAL A 676 -17.60 -28.62 1.19
CA VAL A 676 -16.39 -28.34 0.39
C VAL A 676 -15.80 -29.63 -0.14
N ASP A 677 -15.31 -29.56 -1.38
CA ASP A 677 -14.40 -30.56 -1.92
C ASP A 677 -12.97 -30.01 -1.88
N GLU A 678 -12.02 -30.79 -1.37
CA GLU A 678 -10.61 -30.41 -1.29
C GLU A 678 -9.71 -31.38 -2.07
N VAL A 679 -8.71 -30.85 -2.77
CA VAL A 679 -7.66 -31.62 -3.43
C VAL A 679 -6.32 -31.23 -2.83
N HIS A 680 -5.77 -32.12 -2.01
CA HIS A 680 -4.53 -31.93 -1.27
C HIS A 680 -3.39 -32.49 -2.09
N GLN A 681 -2.35 -31.68 -2.30
CA GLN A 681 -1.17 -32.07 -3.06
C GLN A 681 0.08 -31.80 -2.25
N ILE A 682 0.83 -32.86 -1.94
CA ILE A 682 2.19 -32.76 -1.42
C ILE A 682 3.12 -32.90 -2.62
N ILE A 683 3.77 -31.80 -3.00
CA ILE A 683 4.54 -31.70 -4.25
C ILE A 683 6.00 -31.98 -3.99
N SER A 684 6.57 -31.38 -2.94
CA SER A 684 7.93 -31.65 -2.48
C SER A 684 7.96 -31.61 -0.94
N PRO A 685 9.07 -31.98 -0.28
CA PRO A 685 9.19 -31.89 1.18
C PRO A 685 8.98 -30.48 1.77
N TRP A 686 9.08 -29.44 0.94
CA TRP A 686 8.99 -28.03 1.31
C TRP A 686 7.88 -27.27 0.56
N PHE A 687 7.04 -27.97 -0.22
CA PHE A 687 5.91 -27.36 -0.88
C PHE A 687 4.70 -28.29 -0.93
N SER A 688 3.57 -27.76 -0.45
CA SER A 688 2.25 -28.37 -0.63
C SER A 688 1.22 -27.32 -0.99
N GLN A 689 0.11 -27.76 -1.58
CA GLN A 689 -1.04 -26.89 -1.84
C GLN A 689 -2.35 -27.65 -1.69
N VAL A 690 -3.43 -26.90 -1.42
CA VAL A 690 -4.79 -27.42 -1.31
C VAL A 690 -5.68 -26.60 -2.22
N PHE A 691 -6.30 -27.24 -3.21
CA PHE A 691 -7.41 -26.65 -3.95
C PHE A 691 -8.70 -26.89 -3.17
N ARG A 692 -9.45 -25.84 -2.89
CA ARG A 692 -10.76 -25.91 -2.25
C ARG A 692 -11.82 -25.40 -3.21
N GLN A 693 -12.81 -26.25 -3.48
CA GLN A 693 -14.03 -25.87 -4.17
C GLN A 693 -15.19 -25.95 -3.18
N TYR A 694 -15.47 -24.81 -2.56
CA TYR A 694 -16.65 -24.63 -1.72
C TYR A 694 -17.92 -24.71 -2.57
N LYS A 695 -19.01 -25.29 -2.02
CA LYS A 695 -20.30 -25.33 -2.72
C LYS A 695 -20.81 -23.90 -2.97
N GLY A 696 -21.59 -23.71 -4.02
CA GLY A 696 -22.06 -22.39 -4.46
C GLY A 696 -21.00 -21.35 -4.89
N GLN A 697 -19.70 -21.57 -4.71
CA GLN A 697 -18.69 -20.58 -5.11
C GLN A 697 -18.32 -20.70 -6.61
N GLU A 698 -18.13 -19.56 -7.26
CA GLU A 698 -17.77 -19.44 -8.69
C GLU A 698 -16.26 -19.32 -8.92
N HIS A 699 -15.44 -19.76 -7.96
CA HIS A 699 -13.99 -19.75 -8.01
C HIS A 699 -13.42 -20.91 -7.18
N ALA A 700 -12.15 -21.22 -7.42
CA ALA A 700 -11.38 -22.11 -6.56
C ALA A 700 -10.45 -21.29 -5.65
N GLU A 701 -10.43 -21.61 -4.36
CA GLU A 701 -9.39 -21.15 -3.44
C GLU A 701 -8.21 -22.12 -3.54
N VAL A 702 -6.99 -21.60 -3.65
CA VAL A 702 -5.77 -22.40 -3.59
C VAL A 702 -4.91 -21.90 -2.44
N GLU A 703 -4.76 -22.73 -1.42
CA GLU A 703 -3.88 -22.47 -0.29
C GLU A 703 -2.52 -23.11 -0.53
N PHE A 704 -1.44 -22.34 -0.44
CA PHE A 704 -0.08 -22.82 -0.58
C PHE A 704 0.62 -22.84 0.79
N THR A 705 1.54 -23.78 0.97
CA THR A 705 2.50 -23.80 2.09
C THR A 705 3.88 -24.04 1.50
N VAL A 706 4.75 -23.03 1.56
CA VAL A 706 6.08 -23.00 0.94
C VAL A 706 7.15 -22.75 1.99
N GLY A 707 8.00 -23.74 2.21
CA GLY A 707 9.18 -23.65 3.06
C GLY A 707 9.37 -24.87 3.97
N PRO A 708 10.54 -24.99 4.63
CA PRO A 708 11.74 -24.17 4.42
C PRO A 708 12.30 -24.35 3.01
N VAL A 709 12.52 -23.26 2.27
CA VAL A 709 13.04 -23.33 0.89
C VAL A 709 14.52 -23.71 0.97
N PRO A 710 14.94 -24.84 0.38
CA PRO A 710 16.34 -25.27 0.47
C PRO A 710 17.21 -24.37 -0.38
N VAL A 711 18.21 -23.74 0.22
CA VAL A 711 19.20 -22.88 -0.46
C VAL A 711 20.59 -23.51 -0.53
N ASP A 712 20.78 -24.65 0.11
CA ASP A 712 22.00 -25.45 -0.02
C ASP A 712 22.09 -26.04 -1.45
N GLY A 713 23.27 -25.96 -2.07
CA GLY A 713 23.51 -26.48 -3.42
C GLY A 713 23.30 -25.46 -4.53
N GLU A 714 22.18 -25.54 -5.26
CA GLU A 714 21.90 -24.75 -6.50
C GLU A 714 21.71 -23.23 -6.29
N GLY A 715 21.97 -22.72 -5.10
CA GLY A 715 21.79 -21.31 -4.75
C GLY A 715 20.35 -20.93 -4.37
N GLY A 716 20.11 -19.62 -4.35
CA GLY A 716 18.82 -19.01 -3.99
C GLY A 716 17.69 -19.43 -4.93
N LYS A 717 16.46 -19.47 -4.41
CA LYS A 717 15.27 -19.93 -5.14
C LYS A 717 14.11 -18.97 -4.96
N GLU A 718 13.44 -18.70 -6.07
CA GLU A 718 12.30 -17.80 -6.16
C GLU A 718 11.09 -18.58 -6.67
N VAL A 719 10.20 -18.93 -5.75
CA VAL A 719 9.15 -19.96 -5.93
C VAL A 719 7.92 -19.34 -6.58
N ILE A 720 7.41 -19.97 -7.63
CA ILE A 720 6.26 -19.49 -8.42
C ILE A 720 5.15 -20.53 -8.55
N ALA A 721 3.91 -20.06 -8.67
CA ALA A 721 2.80 -20.81 -9.21
C ALA A 721 2.47 -20.29 -10.61
N ARG A 722 2.49 -21.17 -11.62
CA ARG A 722 2.16 -20.85 -13.02
C ARG A 722 0.92 -21.61 -13.50
N PHE A 723 0.09 -20.91 -14.25
CA PHE A 723 -1.12 -21.42 -14.89
C PHE A 723 -0.98 -21.24 -16.39
N ASP A 724 -0.79 -22.33 -17.12
CA ASP A 724 -0.82 -22.33 -18.58
C ASP A 724 -2.22 -22.66 -19.07
N THR A 725 -2.85 -21.76 -19.82
CA THR A 725 -4.24 -21.91 -20.26
C THR A 725 -4.39 -21.92 -21.77
N SER A 726 -5.59 -22.23 -22.25
CA SER A 726 -5.96 -22.10 -23.67
C SER A 726 -6.40 -20.68 -24.09
N ILE A 727 -6.32 -19.69 -23.19
CA ILE A 727 -6.70 -18.30 -23.47
C ILE A 727 -5.69 -17.67 -24.45
N LYS A 728 -6.19 -17.08 -25.53
CA LYS A 728 -5.37 -16.36 -26.52
C LYS A 728 -5.15 -14.93 -26.06
N SER A 729 -4.18 -14.72 -25.17
CA SER A 729 -3.95 -13.42 -24.55
C SER A 729 -3.16 -12.40 -25.40
N GLU A 730 -2.54 -12.86 -26.49
CA GLU A 730 -1.80 -12.01 -27.46
C GLU A 730 -0.79 -11.06 -26.79
N ARG A 731 0.10 -11.63 -25.95
CA ARG A 731 1.08 -10.90 -25.11
C ARG A 731 0.51 -10.01 -24.00
N ASN A 732 -0.81 -9.85 -23.92
CA ASN A 732 -1.44 -8.95 -22.96
C ASN A 732 -1.71 -9.65 -21.62
N VAL A 733 -1.51 -8.91 -20.54
CA VAL A 733 -1.97 -9.25 -19.18
C VAL A 733 -2.44 -7.96 -18.52
N PHE A 734 -3.44 -8.06 -17.64
CA PHE A 734 -3.94 -6.91 -16.90
C PHE A 734 -3.58 -7.08 -15.43
N THR A 735 -2.96 -6.07 -14.82
CA THR A 735 -2.55 -6.10 -13.41
C THR A 735 -3.12 -4.88 -12.70
N ASP A 736 -3.49 -5.03 -11.42
CA ASP A 736 -4.00 -3.91 -10.66
C ASP A 736 -2.91 -2.87 -10.32
N SER A 737 -3.31 -1.62 -10.08
CA SER A 737 -2.49 -0.58 -9.43
C SER A 737 -3.01 -0.40 -8.00
N ASN A 738 -2.20 -0.81 -7.01
CA ASN A 738 -2.48 -0.72 -5.56
C ASN A 738 -3.87 -1.25 -5.14
N GLY A 739 -4.45 -2.20 -5.86
CA GLY A 739 -5.78 -2.76 -5.61
C GLY A 739 -6.94 -2.03 -6.29
N ARG A 740 -6.69 -1.08 -7.21
CA ARG A 740 -7.72 -0.30 -7.92
C ARG A 740 -7.75 -0.57 -9.42
N ASP A 741 -7.27 0.34 -10.26
CA ASP A 741 -7.35 0.27 -11.71
C ASP A 741 -6.60 -0.97 -12.24
N PHE A 742 -7.19 -1.69 -13.18
CA PHE A 742 -6.44 -2.69 -13.95
C PHE A 742 -5.76 -1.99 -15.13
N ILE A 743 -4.42 -2.07 -15.16
CA ILE A 743 -3.59 -1.53 -16.23
C ILE A 743 -3.24 -2.65 -17.20
N LYS A 744 -3.41 -2.38 -18.49
CA LYS A 744 -2.99 -3.30 -19.55
C LYS A 744 -1.47 -3.31 -19.64
N ARG A 745 -0.85 -4.48 -19.49
CA ARG A 745 0.56 -4.73 -19.70
C ARG A 745 0.76 -5.54 -20.97
N VAL A 746 1.80 -5.22 -21.72
CA VAL A 746 2.20 -5.96 -22.92
C VAL A 746 3.61 -6.50 -22.68
N ARG A 747 3.76 -7.83 -22.75
CA ARG A 747 5.06 -8.48 -22.52
C ARG A 747 6.11 -7.92 -23.47
N ASN A 748 7.31 -7.56 -22.98
CA ASN A 748 8.43 -6.98 -23.74
C ASN A 748 8.03 -5.73 -24.52
N HIS A 749 7.30 -4.81 -23.88
CA HIS A 749 6.86 -3.55 -24.48
C HIS A 749 6.74 -2.46 -23.41
N ARG A 750 6.92 -1.21 -23.83
CA ARG A 750 6.77 0.01 -23.04
C ARG A 750 6.12 1.06 -23.93
N ASP A 751 5.19 1.83 -23.38
CA ASP A 751 4.43 2.80 -24.18
C ASP A 751 5.22 4.10 -24.41
N ASP A 752 6.05 4.50 -23.44
CA ASP A 752 6.75 5.79 -23.47
C ASP A 752 8.13 5.74 -24.15
N TRP A 753 8.70 4.54 -24.38
CA TRP A 753 9.99 4.36 -25.05
C TRP A 753 10.12 3.01 -25.77
N ASN A 754 11.09 2.89 -26.66
CA ASN A 754 11.43 1.63 -27.30
C ASN A 754 12.30 0.78 -26.36
N LEU A 755 11.69 -0.24 -25.73
CA LEU A 755 12.37 -1.13 -24.79
C LEU A 755 13.46 -1.97 -25.48
N GLU A 756 14.70 -1.84 -25.03
CA GLU A 756 15.73 -2.86 -25.24
C GLU A 756 15.55 -3.96 -24.19
N VAL A 757 15.21 -5.17 -24.64
CA VAL A 757 14.91 -6.30 -23.76
C VAL A 757 16.21 -6.95 -23.27
N THR A 758 16.57 -6.68 -22.02
CA THR A 758 17.77 -7.24 -21.37
C THR A 758 17.43 -8.36 -20.38
N GLN A 759 16.22 -8.34 -19.80
CA GLN A 759 15.71 -9.32 -18.84
C GLN A 759 14.26 -9.70 -19.22
N PRO A 760 14.05 -10.74 -20.06
CA PRO A 760 12.73 -11.06 -20.62
C PRO A 760 11.77 -11.67 -19.58
N VAL A 761 12.27 -12.08 -18.41
CA VAL A 761 11.45 -12.48 -17.27
C VAL A 761 11.23 -11.31 -16.32
N ALA A 762 12.30 -10.83 -15.67
CA ALA A 762 12.19 -9.82 -14.61
C ALA A 762 11.59 -8.48 -15.08
N GLY A 763 11.86 -8.07 -16.32
CA GLY A 763 11.28 -6.87 -16.93
C GLY A 763 9.79 -6.98 -17.29
N ASN A 764 9.15 -8.13 -17.05
CA ASN A 764 7.72 -8.39 -17.25
C ASN A 764 6.97 -8.73 -15.95
N TYR A 765 7.64 -8.67 -14.81
CA TYR A 765 6.98 -8.75 -13.51
C TYR A 765 6.40 -7.38 -13.12
N TYR A 766 5.20 -7.42 -12.56
CA TYR A 766 4.46 -6.25 -12.08
C TYR A 766 3.93 -6.50 -10.66
N PRO A 767 3.72 -5.45 -9.87
CA PRO A 767 3.15 -5.59 -8.54
C PRO A 767 1.66 -5.91 -8.59
N ILE A 768 1.22 -6.86 -7.76
CA ILE A 768 -0.17 -7.32 -7.67
C ILE A 768 -0.67 -7.16 -6.23
N ASN A 769 -1.74 -6.39 -6.02
CA ASN A 769 -2.36 -6.16 -4.71
C ASN A 769 -3.83 -6.58 -4.65
N LEU A 770 -4.48 -6.75 -5.79
CA LEU A 770 -5.82 -7.31 -5.93
C LEU A 770 -5.75 -8.58 -6.77
N GLY A 771 -5.14 -8.49 -7.96
CA GLY A 771 -5.06 -9.62 -8.88
C GLY A 771 -4.57 -9.26 -10.27
N LEU A 772 -4.56 -10.27 -11.12
CA LEU A 772 -4.21 -10.16 -12.53
C LEU A 772 -5.06 -11.10 -13.37
N TYR A 773 -5.25 -10.77 -14.65
CA TYR A 773 -6.01 -11.61 -15.55
C TYR A 773 -5.52 -11.55 -17.00
N ILE A 774 -5.86 -12.60 -17.74
CA ILE A 774 -5.71 -12.68 -19.19
C ILE A 774 -7.08 -12.93 -19.83
N THR A 775 -7.27 -12.44 -21.06
CA THR A 775 -8.55 -12.51 -21.77
C THR A 775 -8.31 -12.82 -23.24
N ASP A 776 -9.23 -13.55 -23.88
CA ASP A 776 -9.31 -13.73 -25.34
C ASP A 776 -10.41 -12.86 -25.97
N GLY A 777 -10.97 -11.94 -25.20
CA GLY A 777 -12.08 -11.08 -25.60
C GLY A 777 -13.47 -11.66 -25.32
N ALA A 778 -13.60 -12.98 -25.17
CA ALA A 778 -14.86 -13.66 -24.84
C ALA A 778 -14.90 -14.11 -23.36
N LYS A 779 -13.79 -14.65 -22.86
CA LYS A 779 -13.66 -15.14 -21.49
C LYS A 779 -12.34 -14.69 -20.86
N ASP A 780 -12.39 -14.55 -19.55
CA ASP A 780 -11.25 -14.18 -18.73
C ASP A 780 -10.82 -15.37 -17.87
N PHE A 781 -9.51 -15.55 -17.74
CA PHE A 781 -8.93 -16.32 -16.64
C PHE A 781 -8.31 -15.32 -15.66
N SER A 782 -8.86 -15.26 -14.45
CA SER A 782 -8.52 -14.27 -13.44
C SER A 782 -7.93 -14.92 -12.20
N LEU A 783 -6.94 -14.28 -11.60
CA LEU A 783 -6.31 -14.66 -10.35
C LEU A 783 -6.35 -13.48 -9.37
N LEU A 784 -6.83 -13.71 -8.15
CA LEU A 784 -6.79 -12.74 -7.04
C LEU A 784 -5.84 -13.21 -5.94
N VAL A 785 -5.25 -12.27 -5.20
CA VAL A 785 -4.19 -12.54 -4.21
C VAL A 785 -4.59 -12.09 -2.80
N ASP A 786 -4.09 -12.80 -1.78
CA ASP A 786 -4.32 -12.47 -0.36
C ASP A 786 -3.30 -11.47 0.23
N ARG A 787 -2.30 -11.07 -0.57
CA ARG A 787 -1.19 -10.18 -0.19
C ARG A 787 -0.53 -9.58 -1.43
N ALA A 788 0.34 -8.60 -1.23
CA ALA A 788 1.21 -8.10 -2.28
C ALA A 788 2.13 -9.22 -2.81
N VAL A 789 2.19 -9.40 -4.12
CA VAL A 789 3.09 -10.34 -4.80
C VAL A 789 3.56 -9.79 -6.14
N GLY A 790 4.66 -10.31 -6.67
CA GLY A 790 5.05 -10.10 -8.07
C GLY A 790 4.32 -11.09 -8.98
N GLY A 791 3.79 -10.60 -10.10
CA GLY A 791 3.10 -11.43 -11.09
C GLY A 791 3.37 -11.03 -12.53
N ALA A 792 3.23 -11.99 -13.46
CA ALA A 792 3.55 -11.80 -14.86
C ALA A 792 2.73 -12.71 -15.80
N SER A 793 2.84 -12.43 -17.10
CA SER A 793 2.51 -13.36 -18.19
C SER A 793 3.74 -13.52 -19.07
N ILE A 794 4.55 -14.56 -18.82
CA ILE A 794 5.84 -14.78 -19.51
C ILE A 794 5.68 -15.44 -20.89
N LYS A 795 4.52 -16.06 -21.15
CA LYS A 795 4.12 -16.54 -22.48
C LYS A 795 2.61 -16.42 -22.68
N ASP A 796 2.16 -16.49 -23.93
CA ASP A 796 0.75 -16.35 -24.26
C ASP A 796 -0.10 -17.43 -23.58
N GLY A 797 -1.25 -17.03 -23.07
CA GLY A 797 -2.15 -17.90 -22.31
C GLY A 797 -1.67 -18.27 -20.92
N SER A 798 -0.55 -17.70 -20.43
CA SER A 798 -0.03 -17.99 -19.08
C SER A 798 -0.19 -16.83 -18.10
N LEU A 799 -0.41 -17.18 -16.84
CA LEU A 799 -0.24 -16.31 -15.68
C LEU A 799 0.71 -16.97 -14.70
N GLU A 800 1.55 -16.18 -14.03
CA GLU A 800 2.31 -16.63 -12.88
C GLU A 800 2.36 -15.58 -11.78
N ILE A 801 2.48 -16.06 -10.55
CA ILE A 801 2.76 -15.25 -9.36
C ILE A 801 3.93 -15.88 -8.61
N MET A 802 4.77 -15.04 -8.04
CA MET A 802 5.83 -15.45 -7.14
C MET A 802 5.28 -15.49 -5.71
N LEU A 803 5.54 -16.59 -5.00
CA LEU A 803 4.93 -16.91 -3.71
C LEU A 803 5.90 -16.73 -2.53
N HIS A 804 7.18 -17.01 -2.76
CA HIS A 804 8.23 -16.92 -1.75
C HIS A 804 9.62 -16.80 -2.39
N ARG A 805 10.57 -16.19 -1.70
CA ARG A 805 11.95 -16.00 -2.15
C ARG A 805 12.89 -16.33 -0.98
N SER A 806 13.92 -17.12 -1.24
CA SER A 806 15.01 -17.36 -0.30
C SER A 806 16.33 -17.26 -1.05
N LEU A 807 17.13 -16.25 -0.71
CA LEU A 807 18.29 -15.80 -1.46
C LEU A 807 19.54 -15.88 -0.59
N VAL A 808 20.70 -16.03 -1.23
CA VAL A 808 21.99 -16.22 -0.53
C VAL A 808 22.95 -15.03 -0.68
N ASN A 809 22.58 -14.05 -1.50
CA ASN A 809 23.39 -12.86 -1.78
C ASN A 809 22.58 -11.58 -1.52
N ASP A 810 23.29 -10.50 -1.21
CA ASP A 810 22.81 -9.12 -1.29
C ASP A 810 22.87 -8.64 -2.75
N ASP A 811 21.97 -7.75 -3.16
CA ASP A 811 21.90 -7.21 -4.52
C ASP A 811 22.61 -5.86 -4.70
N GLY A 812 23.35 -5.40 -3.69
CA GLY A 812 24.20 -4.21 -3.79
C GLY A 812 23.44 -2.89 -3.80
N ARG A 813 22.27 -2.84 -3.16
CA ARG A 813 21.43 -1.61 -3.05
C ARG A 813 21.40 -0.98 -1.65
N GLY A 814 22.25 -1.44 -0.73
CA GLY A 814 22.51 -0.77 0.55
C GLY A 814 22.00 -1.51 1.79
N VAL A 815 21.00 -2.39 1.67
CA VAL A 815 20.49 -3.19 2.81
C VAL A 815 21.59 -4.06 3.43
N GLY A 816 22.52 -4.57 2.61
CA GLY A 816 23.71 -5.29 3.05
C GLY A 816 23.40 -6.63 3.72
N GLU A 817 22.31 -7.28 3.32
CA GLU A 817 21.82 -8.56 3.84
C GLU A 817 21.15 -9.36 2.72
N ALA A 818 21.48 -10.65 2.62
CA ALA A 818 20.71 -11.55 1.78
C ALA A 818 19.29 -11.74 2.33
N LEU A 819 18.29 -11.87 1.45
CA LEU A 819 16.92 -12.22 1.83
C LEU A 819 16.83 -13.72 2.21
N ASN A 820 17.29 -14.06 3.41
CA ASN A 820 17.34 -15.42 3.94
C ASN A 820 16.62 -15.50 5.29
N GLU A 821 15.29 -15.33 5.26
CA GLU A 821 14.45 -15.29 6.46
C GLU A 821 14.45 -16.64 7.20
N ARG A 822 14.64 -16.61 8.52
CA ARG A 822 14.69 -17.81 9.37
C ARG A 822 13.81 -17.68 10.60
N VAL A 823 13.31 -18.81 11.09
CA VAL A 823 12.55 -18.93 12.33
C VAL A 823 13.29 -19.89 13.24
N CYS A 824 13.45 -19.52 14.52
CA CYS A 824 14.22 -20.28 15.49
C CYS A 824 13.34 -20.69 16.68
N VAL A 825 13.44 -21.97 17.07
CA VAL A 825 12.85 -22.52 18.30
C VAL A 825 13.96 -23.20 19.10
N GLY A 826 14.27 -22.66 20.27
CA GLY A 826 15.42 -23.10 21.07
C GLY A 826 16.74 -22.94 20.28
N GLN A 827 17.42 -24.05 20.00
CA GLN A 827 18.66 -24.07 19.20
C GLN A 827 18.44 -24.46 17.74
N THR A 828 17.20 -24.72 17.32
CA THR A 828 16.87 -25.15 15.95
C THR A 828 16.36 -23.97 15.15
N CYS A 829 17.04 -23.62 14.07
CA CYS A 829 16.62 -22.58 13.13
C CYS A 829 16.41 -23.17 11.73
N GLU A 830 15.27 -22.91 11.11
CA GLU A 830 14.98 -23.30 9.72
C GLU A 830 14.55 -22.08 8.90
N GLY A 831 14.63 -22.18 7.56
CA GLY A 831 14.14 -21.13 6.67
C GLY A 831 12.63 -20.92 6.86
N LEU A 832 12.19 -19.67 6.76
CA LEU A 832 10.79 -19.29 6.94
C LEU A 832 9.87 -20.08 5.99
N THR A 833 8.75 -20.55 6.53
CA THR A 833 7.66 -21.19 5.80
C THR A 833 6.49 -20.22 5.68
N VAL A 834 6.09 -19.91 4.46
CA VAL A 834 4.98 -19.00 4.16
C VAL A 834 3.75 -19.82 3.79
N LYS A 835 2.63 -19.50 4.45
CA LYS A 835 1.31 -20.02 4.11
C LYS A 835 0.39 -18.89 3.66
N GLY A 836 -0.32 -19.09 2.56
CA GLY A 836 -1.16 -18.07 1.95
C GLY A 836 -2.17 -18.63 0.96
N LYS A 837 -2.96 -17.74 0.37
CA LYS A 837 -4.04 -18.09 -0.55
C LYS A 837 -4.02 -17.22 -1.80
N TYR A 838 -4.41 -17.83 -2.91
CA TYR A 838 -4.84 -17.11 -4.09
C TYR A 838 -6.11 -17.76 -4.65
N TYR A 839 -6.84 -17.04 -5.47
CA TYR A 839 -8.16 -17.43 -5.94
C TYR A 839 -8.19 -17.38 -7.45
N ILE A 840 -8.59 -18.46 -8.10
CA ILE A 840 -8.64 -18.56 -9.56
C ILE A 840 -10.06 -18.78 -10.05
N SER A 841 -10.40 -18.13 -11.16
CA SER A 841 -11.68 -18.34 -11.82
C SER A 841 -11.57 -18.19 -13.34
N VAL A 842 -12.46 -18.89 -14.04
CA VAL A 842 -12.71 -18.72 -15.47
C VAL A 842 -14.16 -18.28 -15.66
N MET A 843 -14.37 -17.14 -16.30
CA MET A 843 -15.69 -16.54 -16.47
C MET A 843 -15.84 -15.91 -17.86
N LEU A 844 -17.08 -15.71 -18.30
CA LEU A 844 -17.34 -14.80 -19.42
C LEU A 844 -16.84 -13.40 -19.05
N LYS A 845 -16.30 -12.67 -20.03
CA LYS A 845 -15.72 -11.34 -19.83
C LYS A 845 -16.67 -10.38 -19.12
N GLU A 846 -17.95 -10.44 -19.46
CA GLU A 846 -19.01 -9.59 -18.87
C GLU A 846 -19.26 -9.82 -17.37
N ASN A 847 -18.96 -11.01 -16.84
CA ASN A 847 -19.14 -11.34 -15.41
C ASN A 847 -17.84 -11.28 -14.61
N ALA A 848 -16.69 -11.40 -15.30
CA ALA A 848 -15.40 -11.56 -14.64
C ALA A 848 -15.01 -10.34 -13.79
N SER A 849 -15.33 -9.12 -14.24
CA SER A 849 -15.08 -7.92 -13.45
C SER A 849 -15.94 -7.87 -12.18
N GLU A 850 -17.19 -8.33 -12.23
CA GLU A 850 -18.05 -8.39 -11.05
C GLU A 850 -17.44 -9.28 -9.95
N TRP A 851 -16.97 -10.46 -10.32
CA TRP A 851 -16.27 -11.34 -9.41
C TRP A 851 -14.99 -10.72 -8.87
N ARG A 852 -14.12 -10.16 -9.73
CA ARG A 852 -12.86 -9.54 -9.30
C ARG A 852 -13.08 -8.43 -8.26
N ARG A 853 -14.06 -7.54 -8.49
CA ARG A 853 -14.34 -6.42 -7.57
C ARG A 853 -15.02 -6.86 -6.29
N SER A 854 -16.09 -7.66 -6.40
CA SER A 854 -16.88 -8.07 -5.24
C SER A 854 -16.15 -9.06 -4.35
N PHE A 855 -15.52 -10.09 -4.93
CA PHE A 855 -14.76 -11.07 -4.17
C PHE A 855 -13.42 -10.52 -3.69
N GLY A 856 -12.77 -9.64 -4.46
CA GLY A 856 -11.59 -8.90 -4.00
C GLY A 856 -11.82 -8.14 -2.70
N GLN A 857 -12.99 -7.50 -2.54
CA GLN A 857 -13.38 -6.86 -1.29
C GLN A 857 -13.59 -7.85 -0.13
N ARG A 858 -14.06 -9.08 -0.42
CA ARG A 858 -14.18 -10.13 0.60
C ARG A 858 -12.81 -10.65 1.05
N VAL A 859 -11.87 -10.78 0.13
CA VAL A 859 -10.47 -11.15 0.43
C VAL A 859 -9.80 -10.07 1.29
N TYR A 860 -10.01 -8.80 0.95
CA TYR A 860 -9.46 -7.67 1.72
C TYR A 860 -10.10 -7.55 3.12
N SER A 861 -11.43 -7.71 3.22
CA SER A 861 -12.18 -7.60 4.47
C SER A 861 -12.89 -8.91 4.85
N PRO A 862 -12.15 -9.93 5.32
CA PRO A 862 -12.72 -11.22 5.70
C PRO A 862 -13.62 -11.11 6.94
N LEU A 863 -14.40 -12.16 7.24
CA LEU A 863 -15.17 -12.22 8.48
C LEU A 863 -14.23 -12.18 9.69
N GLN A 864 -14.55 -11.34 10.67
CA GLN A 864 -13.85 -11.34 11.96
C GLN A 864 -14.53 -12.32 12.90
N LEU A 865 -13.78 -13.32 13.36
CA LEU A 865 -14.29 -14.41 14.19
C LEU A 865 -13.92 -14.19 15.65
N ALA A 866 -14.94 -14.20 16.51
CA ALA A 866 -14.77 -14.14 17.95
C ALA A 866 -15.50 -15.32 18.62
N PHE A 867 -15.00 -15.73 19.79
CA PHE A 867 -15.40 -16.96 20.46
C PHE A 867 -15.72 -16.71 21.92
N THR A 868 -16.79 -17.34 22.41
CA THR A 868 -17.17 -17.30 23.84
C THR A 868 -18.01 -18.53 24.20
N GLU A 869 -18.15 -18.83 25.50
CA GLU A 869 -19.03 -19.92 25.98
C GLU A 869 -20.50 -19.49 26.03
N GLN A 870 -20.73 -18.21 26.35
CA GLN A 870 -22.06 -17.62 26.43
C GLN A 870 -22.00 -16.20 25.87
N LEU A 871 -22.90 -15.92 24.94
CA LEU A 871 -23.10 -14.57 24.41
C LEU A 871 -24.31 -13.94 25.09
N GLY A 872 -24.40 -12.61 25.09
CA GLY A 872 -25.60 -11.91 25.54
C GLY A 872 -26.85 -12.29 24.73
N ASN A 873 -27.99 -11.68 25.05
CA ASN A 873 -29.30 -12.07 24.50
C ASN A 873 -29.45 -11.81 22.99
N ARG A 874 -28.52 -11.07 22.36
CA ARG A 874 -28.61 -10.66 20.95
C ARG A 874 -27.70 -11.51 20.05
N SER A 875 -28.30 -12.46 19.34
CA SER A 875 -27.63 -13.37 18.40
C SER A 875 -27.29 -12.75 17.03
N THR A 876 -27.90 -11.61 16.68
CA THR A 876 -27.63 -10.88 15.43
C THR A 876 -27.60 -9.37 15.63
N PHE A 877 -26.70 -8.69 14.93
CA PHE A 877 -26.54 -7.24 14.96
C PHE A 877 -26.24 -6.71 13.56
N SER A 878 -26.71 -5.50 13.26
CA SER A 878 -26.23 -4.67 12.16
C SER A 878 -26.29 -3.22 12.60
N ALA A 879 -25.25 -2.46 12.26
CA ALA A 879 -25.22 -1.02 12.47
C ALA A 879 -26.09 -0.25 11.45
N LEU A 880 -26.49 -0.91 10.36
CA LEU A 880 -27.31 -0.32 9.29
C LEU A 880 -28.80 -0.46 9.57
N THR A 881 -29.59 0.48 9.06
CA THR A 881 -31.05 0.51 9.27
C THR A 881 -31.78 -0.56 8.47
N GLY A 882 -32.57 -1.41 9.14
CA GLY A 882 -33.47 -2.37 8.49
C GLY A 882 -32.74 -3.31 7.51
N ASN A 883 -33.13 -3.28 6.24
CA ASN A 883 -32.52 -4.07 5.15
C ASN A 883 -31.54 -3.25 4.29
N PHE A 884 -31.03 -2.13 4.82
CA PHE A 884 -30.10 -1.27 4.08
C PHE A 884 -28.81 -2.03 3.74
N SER A 885 -28.38 -1.92 2.48
CA SER A 885 -27.12 -2.43 1.96
C SER A 885 -26.59 -1.41 0.96
N LEU A 886 -25.26 -1.24 0.91
CA LEU A 886 -24.68 -0.40 -0.13
C LEU A 886 -24.93 -1.00 -1.52
N PRO A 887 -24.97 -0.17 -2.57
CA PRO A 887 -24.92 -0.65 -3.95
C PRO A 887 -23.73 -1.58 -4.17
N ALA A 888 -23.88 -2.61 -5.01
CA ALA A 888 -22.83 -3.63 -5.25
C ALA A 888 -21.55 -3.07 -5.90
N ASN A 889 -21.59 -1.83 -6.40
CA ASN A 889 -20.45 -1.10 -6.95
C ASN A 889 -19.83 -0.09 -5.97
N VAL A 890 -20.31 -0.01 -4.73
CA VAL A 890 -19.80 0.90 -3.69
C VAL A 890 -19.35 0.11 -2.46
N ALA A 891 -18.13 0.37 -2.00
CA ALA A 891 -17.62 -0.13 -0.74
C ALA A 891 -17.55 0.97 0.34
N LEU A 892 -17.78 0.56 1.59
CA LEU A 892 -17.46 1.35 2.78
C LEU A 892 -15.97 1.18 3.06
N LEU A 893 -15.20 2.23 2.82
CA LEU A 893 -13.74 2.18 2.88
C LEU A 893 -13.18 2.57 4.24
N THR A 894 -13.81 3.57 4.89
CA THR A 894 -13.43 4.05 6.22
C THR A 894 -14.71 4.40 6.98
N LEU A 895 -14.79 3.97 8.23
CA LEU A 895 -15.77 4.44 9.21
C LEU A 895 -15.04 4.51 10.55
N GLN A 896 -14.62 5.72 10.93
CA GLN A 896 -13.73 5.94 12.06
C GLN A 896 -14.23 7.10 12.92
N GLU A 897 -14.36 6.88 14.22
CA GLU A 897 -14.61 7.96 15.18
C GLU A 897 -13.28 8.65 15.56
N LEU A 898 -13.26 9.98 15.47
CA LEU A 898 -12.08 10.81 15.73
C LEU A 898 -12.08 11.32 17.18
N GLU A 899 -10.96 11.93 17.60
CA GLU A 899 -10.69 12.40 18.98
C GLU A 899 -11.65 13.50 19.52
N GLY A 900 -12.66 13.92 18.75
CA GLY A 900 -13.70 14.88 19.15
C GLY A 900 -15.14 14.34 19.06
N GLY A 901 -15.33 13.06 18.71
CA GLY A 901 -16.64 12.44 18.49
C GLY A 901 -17.20 12.59 17.07
N ASP A 902 -16.57 13.41 16.23
CA ASP A 902 -16.83 13.44 14.79
C ASP A 902 -16.39 12.14 14.13
N VAL A 903 -17.03 11.77 13.02
CA VAL A 903 -16.78 10.50 12.34
C VAL A 903 -16.32 10.73 10.91
N LEU A 904 -15.19 10.14 10.56
CA LEU A 904 -14.67 10.11 9.19
C LEU A 904 -15.30 8.93 8.44
N LEU A 905 -16.01 9.23 7.35
CA LEU A 905 -16.63 8.27 6.44
C LEU A 905 -15.98 8.36 5.06
N ARG A 906 -15.65 7.22 4.46
CA ARG A 906 -15.28 7.13 3.04
C ARG A 906 -16.11 6.09 2.30
N LEU A 907 -16.64 6.49 1.15
CA LEU A 907 -17.32 5.61 0.22
C LEU A 907 -16.55 5.60 -1.11
N GLY A 908 -16.30 4.41 -1.65
CA GLY A 908 -15.54 4.25 -2.89
C GLY A 908 -16.28 3.44 -3.94
N HIS A 909 -16.30 3.93 -5.17
CA HIS A 909 -16.77 3.18 -6.33
C HIS A 909 -15.70 2.20 -6.82
N LEU A 910 -16.07 0.94 -7.02
CA LEU A 910 -15.14 -0.16 -7.23
C LEU A 910 -14.73 -0.42 -8.68
N TYR A 911 -15.53 0.02 -9.64
CA TYR A 911 -15.34 -0.28 -11.07
C TYR A 911 -14.80 0.92 -11.83
N GLN A 912 -13.93 0.66 -12.81
CA GLN A 912 -13.50 1.63 -13.82
C GLN A 912 -14.66 1.93 -14.78
N ALA A 913 -14.61 3.08 -15.45
CA ALA A 913 -15.57 3.40 -16.49
C ALA A 913 -15.51 2.33 -17.60
N GLY A 914 -16.67 1.80 -17.99
CA GLY A 914 -16.76 0.78 -19.04
C GLY A 914 -16.32 -0.64 -18.63
N GLU A 915 -15.85 -0.87 -17.40
CA GLU A 915 -15.40 -2.21 -16.95
C GLU A 915 -16.53 -3.24 -16.85
N HIS A 916 -17.75 -2.79 -16.53
CA HIS A 916 -18.94 -3.63 -16.40
C HIS A 916 -20.20 -2.87 -16.86
N ALA A 917 -21.08 -3.52 -17.63
CA ALA A 917 -22.24 -2.87 -18.24
C ALA A 917 -23.20 -2.21 -17.22
N LYS A 918 -23.47 -2.91 -16.11
CA LYS A 918 -24.34 -2.44 -15.00
C LYS A 918 -23.59 -1.67 -13.90
N HIS A 919 -22.49 -2.23 -13.40
CA HIS A 919 -21.80 -1.72 -12.21
C HIS A 919 -20.82 -0.57 -12.47
N SER A 920 -20.42 -0.29 -13.72
CA SER A 920 -19.64 0.91 -14.07
C SER A 920 -20.52 2.15 -14.33
N LYS A 921 -21.64 2.27 -13.60
CA LYS A 921 -22.57 3.41 -13.67
C LYS A 921 -22.58 4.12 -12.32
N ALA A 922 -22.96 5.39 -12.31
CA ALA A 922 -23.07 6.16 -11.07
C ALA A 922 -23.97 5.46 -10.05
N ALA A 923 -23.58 5.52 -8.78
CA ALA A 923 -24.32 4.98 -7.65
C ALA A 923 -24.70 6.10 -6.69
N SER A 924 -25.82 5.95 -5.97
CA SER A 924 -26.28 6.90 -4.96
C SER A 924 -26.40 6.20 -3.60
N VAL A 925 -25.99 6.88 -2.53
CA VAL A 925 -26.07 6.41 -1.15
C VAL A 925 -26.76 7.47 -0.29
N ASP A 926 -27.85 7.12 0.38
CA ASP A 926 -28.55 7.99 1.34
C ASP A 926 -27.88 7.85 2.72
N LEU A 927 -27.12 8.87 3.14
CA LEU A 927 -26.46 8.85 4.44
C LEU A 927 -27.45 9.06 5.60
N LYS A 928 -28.51 9.84 5.38
CA LYS A 928 -29.43 10.30 6.45
C LYS A 928 -30.06 9.15 7.22
N ASN A 929 -30.34 8.05 6.51
CA ASN A 929 -31.01 6.87 7.06
C ASN A 929 -30.08 5.64 7.12
N MET A 930 -28.77 5.82 6.92
CA MET A 930 -27.81 4.72 6.84
C MET A 930 -27.68 3.95 8.15
N PHE A 931 -27.55 4.67 9.28
CA PHE A 931 -27.29 4.09 10.60
C PHE A 931 -28.55 3.96 11.43
N LYS A 932 -28.71 2.80 12.08
CA LYS A 932 -29.93 2.43 12.82
C LYS A 932 -30.12 3.25 14.09
N ASP A 933 -29.06 3.34 14.90
CA ASP A 933 -29.12 3.84 16.27
C ASP A 933 -28.42 5.22 16.44
N ARG A 934 -27.89 5.80 15.35
CA ARG A 934 -27.26 7.13 15.32
C ARG A 934 -27.81 7.96 14.16
N LYS A 935 -28.25 9.19 14.41
CA LYS A 935 -28.80 10.09 13.38
C LYS A 935 -27.75 11.12 12.96
N ILE A 936 -27.45 11.20 11.67
CA ILE A 936 -26.50 12.22 11.17
C ILE A 936 -27.16 13.61 11.26
N VAL A 937 -26.52 14.53 11.97
CA VAL A 937 -26.94 15.94 12.11
C VAL A 937 -26.30 16.79 11.02
N THR A 938 -25.00 16.61 10.79
CA THR A 938 -24.27 17.31 9.72
C THR A 938 -23.35 16.34 8.99
N ALA A 939 -23.16 16.62 7.70
CA ALA A 939 -22.21 15.93 6.85
C ALA A 939 -21.43 16.98 6.05
N THR A 940 -20.10 16.94 6.14
CA THR A 940 -19.20 17.88 5.46
C THR A 940 -18.29 17.12 4.52
N GLU A 941 -18.33 17.43 3.23
CA GLU A 941 -17.46 16.79 2.24
C GLU A 941 -16.03 17.36 2.30
N LEU A 942 -15.06 16.45 2.39
CA LEU A 942 -13.64 16.75 2.51
C LEU A 942 -12.83 16.19 1.33
N ASN A 943 -11.59 16.61 1.19
CA ASN A 943 -10.62 15.97 0.31
C ASN A 943 -10.29 14.54 0.79
N LEU A 944 -9.51 13.79 0.00
CA LEU A 944 -9.26 12.38 0.28
C LEU A 944 -8.66 12.12 1.68
N SER A 945 -7.71 12.94 2.12
CA SER A 945 -7.07 12.83 3.45
C SER A 945 -7.88 13.44 4.61
N GLY A 946 -9.04 14.05 4.35
CA GLY A 946 -9.88 14.63 5.39
C GLY A 946 -9.34 15.93 6.01
N ASN A 947 -8.32 16.58 5.44
CA ASN A 947 -7.73 17.79 6.01
C ASN A 947 -8.28 19.10 5.39
N GLN A 948 -9.03 19.05 4.29
CA GLN A 948 -9.57 20.24 3.60
C GLN A 948 -11.03 20.04 3.18
N LEU A 949 -11.81 21.13 3.13
CA LEU A 949 -13.13 21.12 2.49
C LEU A 949 -12.97 20.81 0.99
N LYS A 950 -13.80 19.92 0.44
CA LYS A 950 -13.72 19.58 -0.99
C LYS A 950 -13.97 20.79 -1.88
N SER A 951 -14.84 21.71 -1.45
CA SER A 951 -15.23 22.91 -2.19
C SER A 951 -14.12 23.96 -2.35
N VAL A 952 -13.05 23.91 -1.53
CA VAL A 952 -11.94 24.87 -1.63
C VAL A 952 -10.76 24.36 -2.46
N LEU A 953 -10.77 23.08 -2.88
CA LEU A 953 -9.72 22.53 -3.73
C LEU A 953 -9.71 23.26 -5.08
N LYS A 954 -8.58 23.86 -5.41
CA LYS A 954 -8.34 24.48 -6.72
C LYS A 954 -7.55 23.50 -7.58
N LYS A 955 -7.90 23.42 -8.86
CA LYS A 955 -7.14 22.65 -9.85
C LYS A 955 -6.33 23.61 -10.71
N ASN A 956 -5.04 23.33 -10.79
CA ASN A 956 -4.18 24.05 -11.72
C ASN A 956 -4.55 23.69 -13.16
N SER A 957 -4.57 24.70 -14.03
CA SER A 957 -4.83 24.53 -15.46
C SER A 957 -3.51 24.47 -16.20
N TRP A 958 -3.27 23.38 -16.93
CA TRP A 958 -2.03 23.13 -17.62
C TRP A 958 -2.20 23.20 -19.13
N ARG A 959 -1.25 23.83 -19.82
CA ARG A 959 -1.12 23.67 -21.27
C ARG A 959 -0.40 22.37 -21.54
N VAL A 960 -1.08 21.40 -22.13
CA VAL A 960 -0.51 20.10 -22.46
C VAL A 960 -0.28 20.02 -23.97
N GLN A 961 0.83 19.42 -24.40
CA GLN A 961 1.13 19.23 -25.81
C GLN A 961 0.06 18.37 -26.49
N ASP A 962 -0.43 18.81 -27.65
CA ASP A 962 -1.48 18.15 -28.41
C ASP A 962 -1.06 16.74 -28.85
N GLY A 963 -1.86 15.72 -28.51
CA GLY A 963 -1.59 14.34 -28.91
C GLY A 963 -2.48 13.27 -28.26
N ILE A 964 -3.02 13.54 -27.06
CA ILE A 964 -3.90 12.60 -26.35
C ILE A 964 -5.22 13.30 -26.00
N SER A 965 -6.09 13.41 -27.00
CA SER A 965 -7.50 13.79 -26.82
C SER A 965 -8.26 12.60 -26.25
N THR A 966 -8.42 12.55 -24.93
CA THR A 966 -9.50 11.78 -24.31
C THR A 966 -10.51 12.73 -23.67
N SER A 967 -11.21 13.44 -24.56
CA SER A 967 -12.47 14.14 -24.30
C SER A 967 -13.61 13.13 -24.09
N SER A 968 -13.48 12.16 -23.18
CA SER A 968 -14.66 11.47 -22.67
C SER A 968 -15.23 12.31 -21.53
N MET A 969 -16.55 12.50 -21.49
CA MET A 969 -17.19 13.10 -20.32
C MET A 969 -16.87 12.24 -19.10
N VAL A 970 -16.06 12.77 -18.19
CA VAL A 970 -15.76 12.12 -16.91
C VAL A 970 -17.05 12.06 -16.11
N ALA A 971 -17.57 10.86 -15.89
CA ALA A 971 -18.76 10.64 -15.09
C ALA A 971 -18.39 10.78 -13.61
N ARG A 972 -18.47 12.00 -13.07
CA ARG A 972 -18.34 12.29 -11.64
C ARG A 972 -19.69 12.34 -10.95
N GLY A 973 -19.73 12.04 -9.65
CA GLY A 973 -20.90 12.28 -8.82
C GLY A 973 -21.23 13.78 -8.74
N SER A 974 -22.51 14.11 -8.52
CA SER A 974 -22.93 15.49 -8.32
C SER A 974 -22.34 16.12 -7.05
N THR A 975 -22.31 17.45 -7.03
CA THR A 975 -21.95 18.25 -5.85
C THR A 975 -22.81 17.82 -4.66
N PHE A 976 -22.17 17.59 -3.51
CA PHE A 976 -22.89 17.17 -2.31
C PHE A 976 -23.82 18.26 -1.79
N ASP A 977 -25.09 17.91 -1.54
CA ASP A 977 -26.05 18.76 -0.83
C ASP A 977 -26.27 18.24 0.60
N ALA A 978 -25.80 19.01 1.58
CA ALA A 978 -25.90 18.67 2.99
C ALA A 978 -27.33 18.57 3.52
N ASN A 979 -28.33 19.13 2.81
CA ASN A 979 -29.74 19.04 3.22
C ASN A 979 -30.36 17.68 2.89
N THR A 980 -30.00 17.11 1.73
CA THR A 980 -30.48 15.80 1.27
C THR A 980 -29.60 14.67 1.78
N MET A 981 -28.29 14.91 1.96
CA MET A 981 -27.28 13.92 2.36
C MET A 981 -27.21 12.69 1.43
N ILE A 982 -27.54 12.90 0.15
CA ILE A 982 -27.38 11.88 -0.89
C ILE A 982 -25.99 12.02 -1.50
N VAL A 983 -25.21 10.95 -1.43
CA VAL A 983 -23.87 10.87 -2.02
C VAL A 983 -23.96 10.14 -3.35
N GLU A 984 -23.68 10.84 -4.44
CA GLU A 984 -23.49 10.23 -5.75
C GLU A 984 -22.00 9.92 -5.99
N LEU A 985 -21.71 8.74 -6.54
CA LEU A 985 -20.37 8.25 -6.82
C LEU A 985 -20.30 7.79 -8.27
N GLY A 986 -19.44 8.44 -9.06
CA GLY A 986 -19.06 7.98 -10.38
C GLY A 986 -18.04 6.82 -10.34
N PRO A 987 -17.78 6.15 -11.47
CA PRO A 987 -16.72 5.15 -11.57
C PRO A 987 -15.38 5.64 -11.01
N MET A 988 -14.67 4.78 -10.27
CA MET A 988 -13.40 5.05 -9.56
C MET A 988 -13.39 6.20 -8.54
N GLU A 989 -14.50 6.90 -8.28
CA GLU A 989 -14.51 7.97 -7.28
C GLU A 989 -14.43 7.45 -5.85
N ILE A 990 -13.74 8.19 -4.99
CA ILE A 990 -13.78 8.05 -3.54
C ILE A 990 -14.21 9.40 -2.98
N ARG A 991 -15.24 9.40 -2.12
CA ARG A 991 -15.72 10.61 -1.44
C ARG A 991 -15.56 10.46 0.06
N THR A 992 -15.03 11.51 0.68
CA THR A 992 -14.68 11.57 2.10
C THR A 992 -15.59 12.57 2.81
N PHE A 993 -16.13 12.20 3.96
CA PHE A 993 -17.03 13.03 4.75
C PHE A 993 -16.63 13.02 6.23
N GLN A 994 -16.76 14.17 6.87
CA GLN A 994 -16.82 14.27 8.33
C GLN A 994 -18.29 14.40 8.74
N LEU A 995 -18.73 13.53 9.64
CA LEU A 995 -20.11 13.43 10.11
C LEU A 995 -20.18 13.81 11.59
N ALA A 996 -21.23 14.55 11.96
CA ALA A 996 -21.63 14.73 13.35
C ALA A 996 -22.99 14.05 13.60
N PHE A 997 -23.16 13.50 14.80
CA PHE A 997 -24.32 12.69 15.21
C PHE A 997 -25.11 13.31 16.36
#